data_AF-A0A3M1KS83-F1
#
_entry.id   AF-A0A3M1KS83-F1
#
_cell.length_a   1.000
_cell.length_b   1.000
_cell.length_c   1.000
_cell.angle_alpha   90.00
_cell.angle_beta   90.00
_cell.angle_gamma   90.00
#
_symmetry.space_group_name_H-M   'P 1'
#
loop_
_entity.id
_entity.type
_entity.pdbx_description
1 polymer ?
#
loop_
_entity_poly.entity_id
_entity_poly.type
_entity_poly.pdbx_seq_one_letter_code
_entity_poly.pdbx_strand_id
1 'polypeptide(L)'
;MITPKNNKRKSVFSDYLFQSLVILVGSWLIFALVAHVFTEIVWFREVGYLKTLLKRWQTEILLWLVTFAVSFSYLWGNLILANRYRWFLITEQEEINSEPKFFSLRTPQQKILPRSQIPKSREMGLSWILGLMFVSALIIGLMVVYYGQTAWQTWHQGEDLVKYGEFLPKNRKIYGIVWHLIPYFALKPWLFLLVMVIGLLSIITQKWGLRCTAIILSLFFALVVAGNWSVILQYLAPTKFNLAEPQFGKDISFYIFALPLWQLIEFWFGGLCLYAFISVTLSYLLSGESLSEGRFPGFSTPQLRHLYALGGASMLTLALHHWLNRYRLLYSERGVVYGVGYTDRFVGLPLETVLSLLAAAIAIWLLWRSIKRSVLPVQTRKQPHPLVWIIFIVVVYTLIQIAGALIAEAVQTIRVLPNELEVELPYIERSIIFTRSAFALNRIDDQIFEAEDSLTAEDIKNNPLTIQNIRLWDTRPLLQTNRQLQQIRLYYKFVDADIDRYNLQASAQANVNVSSKQQVIISARELDYEAVPERAKTWVNKHLVYTHGYGFTMAAVNLVDEGGLPYYFVKDIGTETEAGGLRTSSKAIEASIPIGKPRIYYGELTNTYAITRTKVKELDFPRGEENAYNVYDGTGGVKIGNYARRLIFAQYLKDWQMLFTGNFTKQTKILLKRNIQKRIRTIAPFLRYDQDPYLVVANTQPDKPVKETDHLYWIIDAYTTSKLYPYSEPG
;
A
#
# COMPACT_ATOMS: atom_id res chain seq x y z
N MET A 1 -55.99 -47.10 -4.44
CA MET A 1 -54.59 -47.15 -3.95
C MET A 1 -54.02 -45.74 -3.96
N ILE A 2 -53.36 -45.37 -2.88
CA ILE A 2 -53.09 -44.01 -2.41
C ILE A 2 -51.97 -43.35 -3.24
N THR A 3 -52.23 -42.17 -3.79
CA THR A 3 -51.20 -41.27 -4.36
C THR A 3 -50.47 -40.54 -3.23
N PRO A 4 -49.13 -40.54 -3.19
CA PRO A 4 -48.39 -39.78 -2.18
C PRO A 4 -48.39 -38.30 -2.56
N LYS A 5 -49.20 -37.52 -1.86
CA LYS A 5 -49.13 -36.05 -1.81
C LYS A 5 -47.83 -35.68 -1.07
N ASN A 6 -46.72 -35.50 -1.79
CA ASN A 6 -45.43 -35.20 -1.17
C ASN A 6 -44.83 -33.85 -1.66
N ASN A 7 -44.71 -32.91 -0.71
CA ASN A 7 -43.61 -31.95 -0.52
C ASN A 7 -43.35 -30.74 -1.46
N LYS A 8 -44.34 -30.11 -2.10
CA LYS A 8 -44.14 -28.73 -2.64
C LYS A 8 -44.19 -27.59 -1.60
N ARG A 9 -44.64 -27.85 -0.36
CA ARG A 9 -44.69 -26.82 0.71
C ARG A 9 -43.37 -26.61 1.47
N LYS A 10 -42.39 -27.52 1.35
CA LYS A 10 -41.10 -27.38 2.06
C LYS A 10 -40.11 -26.42 1.38
N SER A 11 -40.20 -26.15 0.07
CA SER A 11 -39.24 -25.25 -0.61
C SER A 11 -39.53 -23.77 -0.33
N VAL A 12 -40.81 -23.37 -0.29
CA VAL A 12 -41.20 -21.96 -0.12
C VAL A 12 -40.75 -21.41 1.25
N PHE A 13 -40.85 -22.20 2.32
CA PHE A 13 -40.36 -21.79 3.65
C PHE A 13 -38.83 -21.68 3.69
N SER A 14 -38.12 -22.58 2.99
CA SER A 14 -36.66 -22.53 2.84
C SER A 14 -36.21 -21.28 2.08
N ASP A 15 -36.96 -20.86 1.06
CA ASP A 15 -36.64 -19.69 0.25
C ASP A 15 -36.83 -18.38 1.04
N TYR A 16 -37.90 -18.25 1.84
CA TYR A 16 -38.08 -17.10 2.73
C TYR A 16 -37.07 -17.06 3.87
N LEU A 17 -36.70 -18.22 4.42
CA LEU A 17 -35.66 -18.32 5.45
C LEU A 17 -34.29 -17.94 4.87
N PHE A 18 -33.98 -18.37 3.65
CA PHE A 18 -32.76 -17.98 2.95
C PHE A 18 -32.73 -16.48 2.62
N GLN A 19 -33.82 -15.92 2.09
CA GLN A 19 -33.93 -14.49 1.80
C GLN A 19 -33.79 -13.64 3.07
N SER A 20 -34.44 -14.02 4.17
CA SER A 20 -34.32 -13.31 5.45
C SER A 20 -32.91 -13.41 6.02
N LEU A 21 -32.24 -14.56 5.90
CA LEU A 21 -30.82 -14.72 6.26
C LEU A 21 -29.92 -13.79 5.44
N VAL A 22 -30.11 -13.73 4.11
CA VAL A 22 -29.33 -12.86 3.22
C VAL A 22 -29.52 -11.39 3.58
N ILE A 23 -30.77 -10.97 3.84
CA ILE A 23 -31.07 -9.59 4.26
C ILE A 23 -30.43 -9.29 5.61
N LEU A 24 -30.46 -10.22 6.56
CA LEU A 24 -29.89 -10.03 7.89
C LEU A 24 -28.36 -9.93 7.82
N VAL A 25 -27.70 -10.83 7.09
CA VAL A 25 -26.24 -10.78 6.88
C VAL A 25 -25.85 -9.52 6.14
N GLY A 26 -26.58 -9.13 5.09
CA GLY A 26 -26.34 -7.90 4.35
C GLY A 26 -26.47 -6.66 5.24
N SER A 27 -27.53 -6.59 6.05
CA SER A 27 -27.75 -5.50 7.00
C SER A 27 -26.66 -5.45 8.07
N TRP A 28 -26.22 -6.61 8.57
CA TRP A 28 -25.13 -6.69 9.54
C TRP A 28 -23.78 -6.24 8.95
N LEU A 29 -23.47 -6.61 7.70
CA LEU A 29 -22.26 -6.16 7.02
C LEU A 29 -22.28 -4.64 6.77
N ILE A 30 -23.41 -4.09 6.34
CA ILE A 30 -23.60 -2.64 6.21
C ILE A 30 -23.41 -1.96 7.56
N PHE A 31 -24.02 -2.49 8.62
CA PHE A 31 -23.84 -1.96 9.96
C PHE A 31 -22.39 -2.03 10.44
N ALA A 32 -21.68 -3.13 10.15
CA ALA A 32 -20.26 -3.28 10.46
C ALA A 32 -19.41 -2.22 9.76
N LEU A 33 -19.68 -1.96 8.47
CA LEU A 33 -19.01 -0.93 7.69
C LEU A 33 -19.28 0.47 8.25
N VAL A 34 -20.55 0.79 8.52
CA VAL A 34 -20.95 2.07 9.12
C VAL A 34 -20.28 2.26 10.49
N ALA A 35 -20.26 1.22 11.31
CA ALA A 35 -19.61 1.26 12.62
C ALA A 35 -18.11 1.54 12.51
N HIS A 36 -17.44 0.92 11.54
CA HIS A 36 -16.02 1.16 11.25
C HIS A 36 -15.77 2.59 10.79
N VAL A 37 -16.49 3.05 9.76
CA VAL A 37 -16.37 4.41 9.21
C VAL A 37 -16.64 5.48 10.28
N PHE A 38 -17.70 5.31 11.06
CA PHE A 38 -18.05 6.23 12.14
C PHE A 38 -16.95 6.28 13.20
N THR A 39 -16.45 5.13 13.63
CA THR A 39 -15.40 5.04 14.65
C THR A 39 -14.12 5.75 14.20
N GLU A 40 -13.68 5.50 12.96
CA GLU A 40 -12.51 6.18 12.39
C GLU A 40 -12.73 7.70 12.30
N ILE A 41 -13.87 8.18 11.81
CA ILE A 41 -14.17 9.62 11.74
C ILE A 41 -14.11 10.27 13.12
N VAL A 42 -14.72 9.67 14.13
CA VAL A 42 -14.77 10.26 15.47
C VAL A 42 -13.41 10.21 16.15
N TRP A 43 -12.64 9.14 15.95
CA TRP A 43 -11.28 9.04 16.45
C TRP A 43 -10.33 10.03 15.79
N PHE A 44 -10.35 10.15 14.46
CA PHE A 44 -9.55 11.14 13.74
C PHE A 44 -9.92 12.59 14.08
N ARG A 45 -11.19 12.83 14.42
CA ARG A 45 -11.63 14.13 14.96
C ARG A 45 -11.05 14.41 16.34
N GLU A 46 -10.98 13.39 17.20
CA GLU A 46 -10.43 13.51 18.54
C GLU A 46 -8.93 13.84 18.52
N VAL A 47 -8.16 13.22 17.64
CA VAL A 47 -6.72 13.50 17.49
C VAL A 47 -6.41 14.75 16.65
N GLY A 48 -7.40 15.44 16.09
CA GLY A 48 -7.20 16.65 15.28
C GLY A 48 -6.82 16.43 13.82
N TYR A 49 -6.78 15.18 13.33
CA TYR A 49 -6.35 14.83 11.98
C TYR A 49 -7.49 14.42 11.03
N LEU A 50 -8.74 14.82 11.33
CA LEU A 50 -9.90 14.51 10.49
C LEU A 50 -9.74 14.98 9.04
N LYS A 51 -9.11 16.15 8.81
CA LYS A 51 -8.85 16.65 7.46
C LYS A 51 -7.96 15.69 6.66
N THR A 52 -6.96 15.09 7.30
CA THR A 52 -6.05 14.12 6.69
C THR A 52 -6.80 12.86 6.26
N LEU A 53 -7.63 12.29 7.14
CA LEU A 53 -8.47 11.14 6.82
C LEU A 53 -9.42 11.44 5.67
N LEU A 54 -10.15 12.56 5.74
CA LEU A 54 -11.12 12.93 4.72
C LEU A 54 -10.45 13.16 3.37
N LYS A 55 -9.29 13.84 3.33
CA LYS A 55 -8.56 14.07 2.08
C LYS A 55 -8.10 12.75 1.46
N ARG A 56 -7.60 11.82 2.29
CA ARG A 56 -7.22 10.48 1.85
C ARG A 56 -8.43 9.73 1.27
N TRP A 57 -9.51 9.59 2.03
CA TRP A 57 -10.70 8.86 1.58
C TRP A 57 -11.37 9.49 0.36
N GLN A 58 -11.47 10.82 0.30
CA GLN A 58 -12.00 11.51 -0.88
C GLN A 58 -11.17 11.19 -2.12
N THR A 59 -9.85 11.18 -1.99
CA THR A 59 -8.94 10.87 -3.10
C THR A 59 -9.07 9.39 -3.49
N GLU A 60 -9.00 8.46 -2.53
CA GLU A 60 -9.16 7.02 -2.77
C GLU A 60 -10.51 6.70 -3.44
N ILE A 61 -11.63 7.24 -2.94
CA ILE A 61 -12.98 7.01 -3.47
C ILE A 61 -13.14 7.62 -4.86
N LEU A 62 -12.69 8.87 -5.06
CA LEU A 62 -12.79 9.53 -6.37
C LEU A 62 -12.00 8.74 -7.43
N LEU A 63 -10.78 8.35 -7.11
CA LEU A 63 -9.95 7.55 -7.99
C LEU A 63 -10.57 6.20 -8.28
N TRP A 64 -11.12 5.53 -7.26
CA TRP A 64 -11.80 4.25 -7.44
C TRP A 64 -13.00 4.40 -8.38
N LEU A 65 -13.87 5.39 -8.16
CA LEU A 65 -15.07 5.62 -8.97
C LEU A 65 -14.72 5.96 -10.42
N VAL A 66 -13.79 6.88 -10.64
CA VAL A 66 -13.37 7.29 -11.99
C VAL A 66 -12.73 6.12 -12.73
N THR A 67 -11.80 5.41 -12.09
CA THR A 67 -11.08 4.28 -12.69
C THR A 67 -12.03 3.13 -13.00
N PHE A 68 -12.93 2.80 -12.07
CA PHE A 68 -13.94 1.76 -12.28
C PHE A 68 -14.89 2.15 -13.42
N ALA A 69 -15.44 3.37 -13.42
CA ALA A 69 -16.38 3.82 -14.43
C ALA A 69 -15.75 3.82 -15.84
N VAL A 70 -14.54 4.32 -15.99
CA VAL A 70 -13.79 4.31 -17.26
C VAL A 70 -13.50 2.88 -17.71
N SER A 71 -12.98 2.04 -16.82
CA SER A 71 -12.63 0.64 -17.14
C SER A 71 -13.86 -0.17 -17.52
N PHE A 72 -14.91 -0.09 -16.69
CA PHE A 72 -16.16 -0.81 -16.90
C PHE A 72 -16.82 -0.37 -18.20
N SER A 73 -16.97 0.93 -18.43
CA SER A 73 -17.61 1.45 -19.65
C SER A 73 -16.84 1.03 -20.91
N TYR A 74 -15.50 1.10 -20.87
CA TYR A 74 -14.65 0.68 -21.98
C TYR A 74 -14.74 -0.83 -22.25
N LEU A 75 -14.55 -1.69 -21.24
CA LEU A 75 -14.58 -3.14 -21.43
C LEU A 75 -15.98 -3.64 -21.79
N TRP A 76 -16.99 -3.18 -21.07
CA TRP A 76 -18.37 -3.58 -21.28
C TRP A 76 -18.88 -3.12 -22.65
N GLY A 77 -18.58 -1.88 -23.03
CA GLY A 77 -18.91 -1.33 -24.35
C GLY A 77 -18.31 -2.15 -25.50
N ASN A 78 -17.03 -2.51 -25.41
CA ASN A 78 -16.37 -3.34 -26.42
C ASN A 78 -16.94 -4.78 -26.46
N LEU A 79 -17.30 -5.38 -25.32
CA LEU A 79 -17.97 -6.69 -25.30
C LEU A 79 -19.40 -6.65 -25.85
N ILE A 80 -20.15 -5.57 -25.63
CA ILE A 80 -21.46 -5.35 -26.27
C ILE A 80 -21.29 -5.24 -27.78
N LEU A 81 -20.33 -4.44 -28.24
CA LEU A 81 -20.05 -4.27 -29.67
C LEU A 81 -19.60 -5.59 -30.32
N ALA A 82 -18.79 -6.39 -29.63
CA ALA A 82 -18.40 -7.71 -30.07
C ALA A 82 -19.61 -8.65 -30.24
N ASN A 83 -20.53 -8.65 -29.28
CA ASN A 83 -21.76 -9.43 -29.41
C ASN A 83 -22.62 -8.98 -30.60
N ARG A 84 -22.67 -7.68 -30.90
CA ARG A 84 -23.43 -7.14 -32.04
C ARG A 84 -22.85 -7.58 -33.39
N TYR A 85 -21.53 -7.78 -33.48
CA TYR A 85 -20.85 -8.22 -34.69
C TYR A 85 -20.63 -9.74 -34.76
N ARG A 86 -21.22 -10.52 -33.86
CA ARG A 86 -21.16 -11.99 -33.88
C ARG A 86 -21.97 -12.54 -35.07
N TRP A 87 -21.43 -13.54 -35.77
CA TRP A 87 -22.14 -14.21 -36.86
C TRP A 87 -23.03 -15.35 -36.32
N PHE A 88 -24.16 -15.56 -36.99
CA PHE A 88 -25.05 -16.71 -36.82
C PHE A 88 -25.05 -17.52 -38.11
N LEU A 89 -24.69 -18.80 -38.01
CA LEU A 89 -24.85 -19.77 -39.09
C LEU A 89 -26.36 -19.97 -39.26
N ILE A 90 -26.93 -19.53 -40.39
CA ILE A 90 -28.28 -19.97 -40.75
C ILE A 90 -28.07 -21.32 -41.43
N THR A 91 -28.30 -22.40 -40.69
CA THR A 91 -28.31 -23.75 -41.25
C THR A 91 -29.48 -23.85 -42.22
N GLU A 92 -29.22 -24.36 -43.43
CA GLU A 92 -30.15 -24.53 -44.55
C GLU A 92 -31.26 -25.59 -44.30
N GLN A 93 -31.65 -25.79 -43.03
CA GLN A 93 -32.50 -26.91 -42.60
C GLN A 93 -33.86 -26.52 -42.01
N GLU A 94 -34.17 -25.22 -41.87
CA GLU A 94 -35.47 -24.77 -41.38
C GLU A 94 -36.55 -24.58 -42.48
N GLU A 95 -36.26 -24.82 -43.76
CA GLU A 95 -37.26 -24.72 -44.84
C GLU A 95 -37.92 -26.06 -45.25
N ILE A 96 -37.54 -27.20 -44.65
CA ILE A 96 -38.05 -28.52 -45.09
C ILE A 96 -39.32 -28.99 -44.34
N ASN A 97 -39.71 -28.34 -43.23
CA ASN A 97 -40.83 -28.82 -42.38
C ASN A 97 -42.14 -28.02 -42.48
N SER A 98 -42.35 -27.23 -43.54
CA SER A 98 -43.67 -26.63 -43.80
C SER A 98 -44.27 -27.21 -45.09
N GLU A 99 -45.34 -27.99 -44.91
CA GLU A 99 -46.17 -28.58 -45.99
C GLU A 99 -46.51 -27.57 -47.11
N PRO A 100 -46.64 -28.02 -48.37
CA PRO A 100 -46.89 -27.14 -49.49
C PRO A 100 -48.36 -26.70 -49.49
N LYS A 101 -48.63 -25.44 -49.13
CA LYS A 101 -49.86 -24.77 -49.56
C LYS A 101 -49.62 -24.15 -50.94
N PHE A 102 -50.38 -24.68 -51.90
CA PHE A 102 -50.47 -24.30 -53.29
C PHE A 102 -50.59 -22.78 -53.54
N PHE A 103 -50.03 -22.35 -54.68
CA PHE A 103 -50.10 -21.02 -55.32
C PHE A 103 -49.32 -19.86 -54.70
N SER A 104 -48.11 -19.60 -55.22
CA SER A 104 -47.82 -18.35 -55.96
C SER A 104 -46.40 -18.36 -56.54
N LEU A 105 -46.29 -17.89 -57.79
CA LEU A 105 -45.03 -17.57 -58.46
C LEU A 105 -44.30 -16.46 -57.68
N ARG A 106 -43.37 -16.83 -56.80
CA ARG A 106 -42.29 -15.96 -56.36
C ARG A 106 -40.98 -16.71 -56.45
N THR A 107 -40.08 -16.17 -57.24
CA THR A 107 -38.65 -16.49 -57.26
C THR A 107 -38.11 -16.67 -55.84
N PRO A 108 -37.18 -17.62 -55.61
CA PRO A 108 -36.59 -17.80 -54.29
C PRO A 108 -35.76 -16.54 -53.98
N GLN A 109 -36.32 -15.63 -53.20
CA GLN A 109 -35.54 -14.56 -52.58
C GLN A 109 -34.71 -15.21 -51.48
N GLN A 110 -33.53 -15.70 -51.86
CA GLN A 110 -32.42 -15.90 -50.95
C GLN A 110 -32.36 -14.65 -50.05
N LYS A 111 -32.59 -14.81 -48.74
CA LYS A 111 -32.28 -13.76 -47.77
C LYS A 111 -30.76 -13.61 -47.74
N ILE A 112 -30.26 -12.80 -48.65
CA ILE A 112 -28.85 -12.45 -48.78
C ILE A 112 -28.40 -11.86 -47.45
N LEU A 113 -27.52 -12.57 -46.72
CA LEU A 113 -26.75 -11.99 -45.62
C LEU A 113 -26.20 -10.63 -46.09
N PRO A 114 -26.37 -9.53 -45.32
CA PRO A 114 -25.89 -8.23 -45.76
C PRO A 114 -24.41 -8.35 -46.14
N ARG A 115 -24.04 -7.94 -47.36
CA ARG A 115 -22.71 -8.12 -48.00
C ARG A 115 -21.51 -7.72 -47.08
N SER A 116 -21.76 -6.95 -46.03
CA SER A 116 -20.83 -6.59 -44.95
C SER A 116 -20.42 -7.71 -43.99
N GLN A 117 -21.18 -8.82 -43.91
CA GLN A 117 -20.96 -9.93 -42.97
C GLN A 117 -20.21 -11.12 -43.58
N ILE A 118 -19.91 -11.10 -44.88
CA ILE A 118 -19.11 -12.14 -45.54
C ILE A 118 -17.68 -12.08 -44.99
N PRO A 119 -17.11 -13.21 -44.54
CA PRO A 119 -15.74 -13.26 -44.03
C PRO A 119 -14.73 -12.87 -45.12
N LYS A 120 -13.76 -12.03 -44.76
CA LYS A 120 -12.69 -11.58 -45.67
C LYS A 120 -11.33 -12.19 -45.33
N SER A 121 -11.20 -12.82 -44.18
CA SER A 121 -9.97 -13.51 -43.79
C SER A 121 -10.00 -14.97 -44.21
N ARG A 122 -8.83 -15.61 -44.20
CA ARG A 122 -8.70 -17.04 -44.47
C ARG A 122 -9.46 -17.85 -43.42
N GLU A 123 -10.07 -18.94 -43.86
CA GLU A 123 -10.61 -19.95 -42.97
C GLU A 123 -9.50 -20.56 -42.13
N MET A 124 -9.79 -20.87 -40.87
CA MET A 124 -8.85 -21.55 -39.99
C MET A 124 -9.40 -22.94 -39.67
N GLY A 125 -8.51 -23.94 -39.69
CA GLY A 125 -8.84 -25.30 -39.25
C GLY A 125 -8.84 -25.42 -37.73
N LEU A 126 -9.47 -26.48 -37.22
CA LEU A 126 -9.68 -26.74 -35.80
C LEU A 126 -8.43 -26.57 -34.91
N SER A 127 -7.27 -27.12 -35.31
CA SER A 127 -6.06 -27.08 -34.49
C SER A 127 -5.56 -25.66 -34.22
N TRP A 128 -5.65 -24.76 -35.20
CA TRP A 128 -5.26 -23.36 -35.05
C TRP A 128 -6.25 -22.57 -34.18
N ILE A 129 -7.54 -22.86 -34.32
CA ILE A 129 -8.60 -22.23 -33.52
C ILE A 129 -8.43 -22.63 -32.05
N LEU A 130 -8.27 -23.92 -31.76
CA LEU A 130 -8.06 -24.42 -30.41
C LEU A 130 -6.82 -23.81 -29.76
N GLY A 131 -5.71 -23.73 -30.50
CA GLY A 131 -4.49 -23.07 -30.02
C GLY A 131 -4.70 -21.61 -29.67
N LEU A 132 -5.29 -20.82 -30.57
CA LEU A 132 -5.55 -19.38 -30.33
C LEU A 132 -6.55 -19.14 -29.19
N MET A 133 -7.58 -19.98 -29.09
CA MET A 133 -8.55 -19.91 -28.00
C MET A 133 -7.92 -20.25 -26.66
N PHE A 134 -7.12 -21.32 -26.61
CA PHE A 134 -6.41 -21.74 -25.40
C PHE A 134 -5.44 -20.64 -24.94
N VAL A 135 -4.64 -20.08 -25.86
CA VAL A 135 -3.72 -18.97 -25.55
C VAL A 135 -4.49 -17.74 -25.05
N SER A 136 -5.60 -17.37 -25.71
CA SER A 136 -6.41 -16.22 -25.29
C SER A 136 -7.02 -16.42 -23.89
N ALA A 137 -7.55 -17.62 -23.63
CA ALA A 137 -8.12 -17.99 -22.33
C ALA A 137 -7.05 -18.04 -21.22
N LEU A 138 -5.87 -18.57 -21.53
CA LEU A 138 -4.73 -18.59 -20.62
C LEU A 138 -4.29 -17.17 -20.25
N ILE A 139 -4.17 -16.26 -21.24
CA ILE A 139 -3.80 -14.86 -20.97
C ILE A 139 -4.87 -14.18 -20.12
N ILE A 140 -6.17 -14.38 -20.38
CA ILE A 140 -7.24 -13.81 -19.55
C ILE A 140 -7.11 -14.29 -18.10
N GLY A 141 -6.92 -15.61 -17.88
CA GLY A 141 -6.72 -16.16 -16.55
C GLY A 141 -5.49 -15.58 -15.85
N LEU A 142 -4.36 -15.48 -16.56
CA LEU A 142 -3.12 -14.87 -16.04
C LEU A 142 -3.32 -13.40 -15.67
N MET A 143 -4.06 -12.63 -16.48
CA MET A 143 -4.37 -11.24 -16.18
C MET A 143 -5.18 -11.10 -14.90
N VAL A 144 -6.24 -11.91 -14.72
CA VAL A 144 -7.06 -11.85 -13.49
C VAL A 144 -6.22 -12.14 -12.26
N VAL A 145 -5.34 -13.15 -12.32
CA VAL A 145 -4.44 -13.46 -11.19
C VAL A 145 -3.41 -12.36 -10.96
N TYR A 146 -2.75 -11.86 -12.01
CA TYR A 146 -1.75 -10.80 -11.90
C TYR A 146 -2.32 -9.51 -11.32
N TYR A 147 -3.43 -9.00 -11.87
CA TYR A 147 -4.07 -7.78 -11.37
C TYR A 147 -4.72 -7.99 -10.01
N GLY A 148 -5.26 -9.17 -9.73
CA GLY A 148 -5.81 -9.51 -8.41
C GLY A 148 -4.74 -9.56 -7.32
N GLN A 149 -3.59 -10.16 -7.60
CA GLN A 149 -2.44 -10.15 -6.69
C GLN A 149 -1.90 -8.74 -6.48
N THR A 150 -1.77 -7.95 -7.54
CA THR A 150 -1.32 -6.56 -7.44
C THR A 150 -2.29 -5.73 -6.59
N ALA A 151 -3.60 -5.89 -6.80
CA ALA A 151 -4.64 -5.26 -5.98
C ALA A 151 -4.54 -5.70 -4.51
N TRP A 152 -4.36 -7.00 -4.27
CA TRP A 152 -4.20 -7.54 -2.92
C TRP A 152 -2.99 -6.94 -2.20
N GLN A 153 -1.81 -6.94 -2.85
CA GLN A 153 -0.58 -6.39 -2.29
C GLN A 153 -0.72 -4.89 -1.97
N THR A 154 -1.35 -4.12 -2.87
CA THR A 154 -1.53 -2.67 -2.68
C THR A 154 -2.31 -2.34 -1.39
N TRP A 155 -3.19 -3.22 -0.94
CA TRP A 155 -4.03 -3.03 0.25
C TRP A 155 -3.60 -3.86 1.47
N HIS A 156 -2.71 -4.84 1.31
CA HIS A 156 -2.29 -5.78 2.37
C HIS A 156 -0.78 -5.82 2.65
N GLN A 157 0.06 -4.99 2.01
CA GLN A 157 1.44 -4.82 2.48
C GLN A 157 1.40 -4.32 3.94
N GLY A 158 2.07 -5.08 4.83
CA GLY A 158 1.95 -4.97 6.29
C GLY A 158 2.34 -3.59 6.84
N GLU A 159 2.05 -3.38 8.12
CA GLU A 159 2.28 -2.14 8.87
C GLU A 159 3.75 -1.63 8.86
N ASP A 160 4.69 -2.38 8.28
CA ASP A 160 6.15 -2.13 8.33
C ASP A 160 6.78 -1.61 7.03
N LEU A 161 6.09 -1.60 5.89
CA LEU A 161 6.68 -1.14 4.62
C LEU A 161 5.90 0.04 4.04
N VAL A 162 6.50 1.22 4.14
CA VAL A 162 5.91 2.47 3.67
C VAL A 162 5.79 2.46 2.14
N LYS A 163 4.63 2.88 1.65
CA LYS A 163 4.26 2.99 0.23
C LYS A 163 5.02 4.10 -0.49
N TYR A 164 6.30 3.93 -0.74
CA TYR A 164 7.08 4.87 -1.55
C TYR A 164 7.67 4.22 -2.81
N GLY A 165 7.25 4.73 -3.96
CA GLY A 165 7.98 4.64 -5.24
C GLY A 165 7.93 3.29 -5.98
N GLU A 166 7.82 2.17 -5.29
CA GLU A 166 7.72 0.84 -5.92
C GLU A 166 6.28 0.31 -5.89
N PHE A 167 5.35 1.05 -6.53
CA PHE A 167 4.09 0.44 -7.00
C PHE A 167 4.37 -0.68 -8.03
N LEU A 168 5.57 -0.62 -8.59
CA LEU A 168 6.24 -1.41 -9.61
C LEU A 168 6.91 -2.75 -9.21
N PRO A 169 6.48 -4.01 -9.48
CA PRO A 169 7.44 -5.12 -9.41
C PRO A 169 8.63 -4.84 -10.35
N LYS A 170 9.87 -5.03 -9.85
CA LYS A 170 11.15 -4.62 -10.48
C LYS A 170 11.28 -5.02 -11.97
N ASN A 171 10.71 -6.16 -12.37
CA ASN A 171 10.84 -6.74 -13.72
C ASN A 171 9.53 -6.68 -14.54
N ARG A 172 9.32 -5.59 -15.29
CA ARG A 172 8.11 -5.34 -16.11
C ARG A 172 8.31 -5.41 -17.63
N LYS A 173 9.08 -6.36 -18.14
CA LYS A 173 8.87 -6.72 -19.55
C LYS A 173 7.47 -7.35 -19.65
N ILE A 174 6.72 -7.19 -20.74
CA ILE A 174 5.38 -7.81 -20.88
C ILE A 174 5.43 -9.34 -20.69
N TYR A 175 6.54 -9.97 -21.09
CA TYR A 175 6.85 -11.38 -20.81
C TYR A 175 7.21 -11.66 -19.35
N GLY A 176 7.52 -10.63 -18.57
CA GLY A 176 7.81 -10.67 -17.14
C GLY A 176 6.59 -10.93 -16.26
N ILE A 177 5.35 -10.84 -16.78
CA ILE A 177 4.15 -11.25 -16.02
C ILE A 177 4.24 -12.73 -15.66
N VAL A 178 4.64 -13.58 -16.62
CA VAL A 178 4.82 -15.02 -16.38
C VAL A 178 5.94 -15.24 -15.37
N TRP A 179 7.09 -14.60 -15.56
CA TRP A 179 8.22 -14.70 -14.64
C TRP A 179 7.92 -14.19 -13.22
N HIS A 180 7.11 -13.15 -13.11
CA HIS A 180 6.64 -12.63 -11.83
C HIS A 180 5.69 -13.58 -11.13
N LEU A 181 4.86 -14.32 -11.88
CA LEU A 181 3.89 -15.27 -11.34
C LEU A 181 4.49 -16.63 -10.98
N ILE A 182 5.61 -17.04 -11.60
CA ILE A 182 6.26 -18.34 -11.34
C ILE A 182 6.51 -18.60 -9.84
N PRO A 183 7.13 -17.69 -9.07
CA PRO A 183 7.31 -17.89 -7.63
C PRO A 183 5.99 -18.09 -6.87
N TYR A 184 4.93 -17.37 -7.27
CA TYR A 184 3.62 -17.52 -6.65
C TYR A 184 2.96 -18.85 -6.98
N PHE A 185 3.13 -19.37 -8.20
CA PHE A 185 2.62 -20.69 -8.54
C PHE A 185 3.36 -21.79 -7.77
N ALA A 186 4.67 -21.64 -7.55
CA ALA A 186 5.45 -22.56 -6.73
C ALA A 186 4.97 -22.55 -5.26
N LEU A 187 4.69 -21.37 -4.69
CA LEU A 187 4.24 -21.22 -3.30
C LEU A 187 2.75 -21.54 -3.10
N LYS A 188 1.91 -21.30 -4.12
CA LYS A 188 0.44 -21.37 -4.06
C LYS A 188 -0.12 -22.01 -5.34
N PRO A 189 -0.07 -23.35 -5.48
CA PRO A 189 -0.45 -24.05 -6.71
C PRO A 189 -1.93 -23.85 -7.09
N TRP A 190 -2.80 -23.56 -6.12
CA TRP A 190 -4.21 -23.25 -6.37
C TRP A 190 -4.41 -22.04 -7.29
N LEU A 191 -3.45 -21.11 -7.37
CA LEU A 191 -3.49 -19.97 -8.29
C LEU A 191 -3.38 -20.41 -9.75
N PHE A 192 -2.60 -21.46 -10.04
CA PHE A 192 -2.52 -22.02 -11.39
C PHE A 192 -3.86 -22.67 -11.79
N LEU A 193 -4.47 -23.40 -10.86
CA LEU A 193 -5.81 -23.95 -11.07
C LEU A 193 -6.84 -22.84 -11.30
N LEU A 194 -6.75 -21.73 -10.58
CA LEU A 194 -7.59 -20.55 -10.78
C LEU A 194 -7.45 -19.96 -12.20
N VAL A 195 -6.22 -19.83 -12.72
CA VAL A 195 -5.97 -19.41 -14.12
C VAL A 195 -6.71 -20.32 -15.10
N MET A 196 -6.58 -21.63 -14.93
CA MET A 196 -7.20 -22.62 -15.81
C MET A 196 -8.74 -22.57 -15.72
N VAL A 197 -9.30 -22.46 -14.52
CA VAL A 197 -10.75 -22.37 -14.30
C VAL A 197 -11.32 -21.11 -14.93
N ILE A 198 -10.69 -19.94 -14.73
CA ILE A 198 -11.14 -18.67 -15.34
C ILE A 198 -11.06 -18.74 -16.86
N GLY A 199 -9.96 -19.28 -17.41
CA GLY A 199 -9.81 -19.50 -18.83
C GLY A 199 -10.89 -20.41 -19.40
N LEU A 200 -11.16 -21.54 -18.74
CA LEU A 200 -12.18 -22.50 -19.13
C LEU A 200 -13.59 -21.88 -19.07
N LEU A 201 -13.93 -21.17 -18.00
CA LEU A 201 -15.22 -20.47 -17.87
C LEU A 201 -15.41 -19.40 -18.96
N SER A 202 -14.34 -18.74 -19.38
CA SER A 202 -14.34 -17.76 -20.47
C SER A 202 -14.60 -18.38 -21.84
N ILE A 203 -14.32 -19.68 -22.01
CA ILE A 203 -14.65 -20.45 -23.22
C ILE A 203 -16.07 -21.02 -23.11
N ILE A 204 -16.37 -21.77 -22.05
CA ILE A 204 -17.65 -22.50 -21.87
C ILE A 204 -18.83 -21.52 -21.81
N THR A 205 -18.71 -20.49 -20.97
CA THR A 205 -19.78 -19.50 -20.74
C THR A 205 -19.44 -18.15 -21.36
N GLN A 206 -18.92 -18.15 -22.58
CA GLN A 206 -18.35 -16.97 -23.27
C GLN A 206 -18.98 -15.61 -22.91
N LYS A 207 -20.30 -15.46 -23.06
CA LYS A 207 -20.98 -14.17 -22.80
C LYS A 207 -20.86 -13.74 -21.34
N TRP A 208 -21.10 -14.65 -20.40
CA TRP A 208 -21.10 -14.35 -18.96
C TRP A 208 -19.67 -14.39 -18.39
N GLY A 209 -18.86 -15.37 -18.76
CA GLY A 209 -17.45 -15.47 -18.34
C GLY A 209 -16.63 -14.23 -18.70
N LEU A 210 -16.72 -13.73 -19.94
CA LEU A 210 -16.02 -12.51 -20.34
C LEU A 210 -16.59 -11.26 -19.64
N ARG A 211 -17.91 -11.17 -19.46
CA ARG A 211 -18.52 -10.04 -18.74
C ARG A 211 -18.13 -10.00 -17.26
N CYS A 212 -18.14 -11.14 -16.58
CA CYS A 212 -17.74 -11.26 -15.18
C CYS A 212 -16.25 -10.93 -15.02
N THR A 213 -15.38 -11.44 -15.90
CA THR A 213 -13.95 -11.10 -15.87
C THR A 213 -13.70 -9.61 -16.14
N ALA A 214 -14.47 -8.98 -17.03
CA ALA A 214 -14.39 -7.52 -17.26
C ALA A 214 -14.75 -6.70 -16.01
N ILE A 215 -15.80 -7.10 -15.27
CA ILE A 215 -16.18 -6.45 -14.01
C ILE A 215 -15.07 -6.64 -12.97
N ILE A 216 -14.58 -7.87 -12.80
CA ILE A 216 -13.52 -8.20 -11.84
C ILE A 216 -12.25 -7.40 -12.13
N LEU A 217 -11.79 -7.36 -13.39
CA LEU A 217 -10.63 -6.58 -13.77
C LEU A 217 -10.85 -5.07 -13.57
N SER A 218 -12.05 -4.55 -13.87
CA SER A 218 -12.38 -3.14 -13.61
C SER A 218 -12.30 -2.81 -12.11
N LEU A 219 -12.75 -3.72 -11.24
CA LEU A 219 -12.60 -3.59 -9.79
C LEU A 219 -11.13 -3.63 -9.37
N PHE A 220 -10.32 -4.55 -9.93
CA PHE A 220 -8.90 -4.63 -9.62
C PHE A 220 -8.13 -3.38 -10.07
N PHE A 221 -8.37 -2.86 -11.28
CA PHE A 221 -7.77 -1.59 -11.71
C PHE A 221 -8.14 -0.45 -10.77
N ALA A 222 -9.43 -0.35 -10.39
CA ALA A 222 -9.90 0.68 -9.48
C ALA A 222 -9.27 0.59 -8.08
N LEU A 223 -9.16 -0.62 -7.52
CA LEU A 223 -8.48 -0.85 -6.23
C LEU A 223 -7.00 -0.48 -6.31
N VAL A 224 -6.33 -0.83 -7.40
CA VAL A 224 -4.91 -0.54 -7.59
C VAL A 224 -4.67 0.96 -7.71
N VAL A 225 -5.39 1.67 -8.57
CA VAL A 225 -5.24 3.13 -8.74
C VAL A 225 -5.60 3.87 -7.45
N ALA A 226 -6.70 3.49 -6.79
CA ALA A 226 -7.10 4.10 -5.52
C ALA A 226 -6.08 3.84 -4.39
N GLY A 227 -5.52 2.64 -4.32
CA GLY A 227 -4.53 2.28 -3.29
C GLY A 227 -3.18 3.01 -3.43
N ASN A 228 -2.93 3.63 -4.59
CA ASN A 228 -1.79 4.49 -4.90
C ASN A 228 -2.14 5.98 -4.94
N TRP A 229 -3.14 6.40 -4.16
CA TRP A 229 -3.57 7.80 -4.04
C TRP A 229 -2.42 8.78 -3.74
N SER A 230 -1.38 8.36 -3.02
CA SER A 230 -0.24 9.20 -2.65
C SER A 230 0.55 9.67 -3.88
N VAL A 231 0.72 8.82 -4.89
CA VAL A 231 1.39 9.15 -6.15
C VAL A 231 0.68 10.31 -6.86
N ILE A 232 -0.66 10.29 -6.86
CA ILE A 232 -1.46 11.31 -7.54
C ILE A 232 -1.40 12.64 -6.78
N LEU A 233 -1.47 12.61 -5.45
CA LEU A 233 -1.33 13.84 -4.65
C LEU A 233 0.07 14.46 -4.77
N GLN A 234 1.11 13.62 -4.81
CA GLN A 234 2.49 14.06 -5.00
C GLN A 234 2.69 14.70 -6.39
N TYR A 235 2.07 14.15 -7.44
CA TYR A 235 2.07 14.77 -8.76
C TYR A 235 1.37 16.13 -8.80
N LEU A 236 0.27 16.29 -8.05
CA LEU A 236 -0.50 17.55 -7.99
C LEU A 236 0.21 18.63 -7.18
N ALA A 237 1.08 18.26 -6.25
CA ALA A 237 1.83 19.17 -5.39
C ALA A 237 3.34 18.84 -5.36
N PRO A 238 4.05 18.94 -6.49
CA PRO A 238 5.46 18.59 -6.57
C PRO A 238 6.34 19.70 -5.98
N THR A 239 7.46 19.32 -5.38
CA THR A 239 8.54 20.24 -4.97
C THR A 239 9.73 20.11 -5.92
N LYS A 240 10.33 21.23 -6.34
CA LYS A 240 11.51 21.19 -7.21
C LYS A 240 12.77 20.88 -6.40
N PHE A 241 13.65 20.06 -6.98
CA PHE A 241 14.97 19.81 -6.41
C PHE A 241 16.01 20.83 -6.88
N ASN A 242 15.73 21.53 -7.99
CA ASN A 242 16.63 22.48 -8.65
C ASN A 242 17.95 21.84 -9.07
N LEU A 243 17.90 20.54 -9.39
CA LEU A 243 19.03 19.77 -9.89
C LEU A 243 18.51 18.86 -11.00
N ALA A 244 19.03 19.08 -12.20
CA ALA A 244 18.65 18.33 -13.39
C ALA A 244 19.65 17.21 -13.65
N GLU A 245 19.15 16.05 -14.05
CA GLU A 245 20.02 14.93 -14.42
C GLU A 245 20.62 15.11 -15.83
N PRO A 246 21.85 14.60 -16.09
CA PRO A 246 22.61 14.96 -17.29
C PRO A 246 22.13 14.29 -18.59
N GLN A 247 21.26 13.29 -18.51
CA GLN A 247 20.86 12.44 -19.63
C GLN A 247 19.64 12.96 -20.39
N PHE A 248 18.63 13.47 -19.69
CA PHE A 248 17.43 14.09 -20.30
C PHE A 248 17.22 15.55 -19.90
N GLY A 249 18.07 16.11 -19.02
CA GLY A 249 17.96 17.50 -18.57
C GLY A 249 16.69 17.77 -17.77
N LYS A 250 16.11 16.74 -17.15
CA LYS A 250 14.90 16.86 -16.33
C LYS A 250 15.28 17.04 -14.86
N ASP A 251 14.56 17.91 -14.17
CA ASP A 251 14.69 18.06 -12.72
C ASP A 251 14.33 16.73 -12.02
N ILE A 252 15.01 16.41 -10.92
CA ILE A 252 14.75 15.20 -10.14
C ILE A 252 13.29 15.09 -9.70
N SER A 253 12.58 16.20 -9.51
CA SER A 253 11.14 16.20 -9.23
C SER A 253 10.29 15.48 -10.28
N PHE A 254 10.70 15.45 -11.56
CA PHE A 254 10.02 14.67 -12.59
C PHE A 254 10.04 13.17 -12.26
N TYR A 255 11.18 12.68 -11.82
CA TYR A 255 11.44 11.27 -11.54
C TYR A 255 10.75 10.79 -10.26
N ILE A 256 10.72 11.65 -9.24
CA ILE A 256 10.11 11.34 -7.95
C ILE A 256 8.58 11.51 -8.00
N PHE A 257 8.05 12.54 -8.64
CA PHE A 257 6.62 12.89 -8.55
C PHE A 257 5.80 12.63 -9.82
N ALA A 258 6.39 12.77 -11.02
CA ALA A 258 5.62 12.67 -12.27
C ALA A 258 5.73 11.29 -12.95
N LEU A 259 6.93 10.72 -13.01
CA LEU A 259 7.17 9.42 -13.64
C LEU A 259 6.30 8.29 -13.03
N PRO A 260 6.12 8.19 -11.69
CA PRO A 260 5.27 7.16 -11.10
C PRO A 260 3.79 7.27 -11.50
N LEU A 261 3.29 8.49 -11.73
CA LEU A 261 1.92 8.68 -12.24
C LEU A 261 1.78 8.12 -13.65
N TRP A 262 2.72 8.46 -14.54
CA TRP A 262 2.70 7.95 -15.92
C TRP A 262 2.80 6.43 -15.97
N GLN A 263 3.59 5.83 -15.07
CA GLN A 263 3.69 4.39 -14.90
C GLN A 263 2.39 3.75 -14.36
N LEU A 264 1.69 4.44 -13.44
CA LEU A 264 0.38 3.99 -12.96
C LEU A 264 -0.67 4.02 -14.08
N ILE A 265 -0.65 5.06 -14.92
CA ILE A 265 -1.51 5.20 -16.10
C ILE A 265 -1.17 4.12 -17.14
N GLU A 266 0.11 3.90 -17.43
CA GLU A 266 0.59 2.86 -18.36
C GLU A 266 0.17 1.46 -17.90
N PHE A 267 0.31 1.14 -16.61
CA PHE A 267 -0.17 -0.10 -16.03
C PHE A 267 -1.67 -0.29 -16.20
N TRP A 268 -2.47 0.75 -15.87
CA TRP A 268 -3.92 0.69 -15.94
C TRP A 268 -4.41 0.53 -17.39
N PHE A 269 -4.00 1.44 -18.29
CA PHE A 269 -4.43 1.40 -19.69
C PHE A 269 -3.85 0.20 -20.45
N GLY A 270 -2.62 -0.21 -20.13
CA GLY A 270 -2.00 -1.41 -20.70
C GLY A 270 -2.84 -2.67 -20.46
N GLY A 271 -3.24 -2.89 -19.19
CA GLY A 271 -4.14 -3.99 -18.83
C GLY A 271 -5.52 -3.87 -19.47
N LEU A 272 -6.09 -2.65 -19.46
CA LEU A 272 -7.41 -2.37 -20.02
C LEU A 272 -7.48 -2.68 -21.53
N CYS A 273 -6.52 -2.16 -22.31
CA CYS A 273 -6.46 -2.36 -23.75
C CYS A 273 -6.15 -3.81 -24.12
N LEU A 274 -5.21 -4.45 -23.41
CA LEU A 274 -4.85 -5.85 -23.66
C LEU A 274 -6.02 -6.80 -23.43
N TYR A 275 -6.72 -6.66 -22.30
CA TYR A 275 -7.87 -7.51 -22.01
C TYR A 275 -9.01 -7.27 -23.02
N ALA A 276 -9.29 -6.02 -23.38
CA ALA A 276 -10.28 -5.71 -24.41
C ALA A 276 -9.94 -6.39 -25.74
N PHE A 277 -8.69 -6.29 -26.19
CA PHE A 277 -8.23 -6.92 -27.43
C PHE A 277 -8.38 -8.44 -27.40
N ILE A 278 -7.92 -9.10 -26.34
CA ILE A 278 -7.93 -10.57 -26.23
C ILE A 278 -9.36 -11.09 -26.05
N SER A 279 -10.16 -10.48 -25.17
CA SER A 279 -11.54 -10.91 -24.93
C SER A 279 -12.43 -10.75 -26.16
N VAL A 280 -12.28 -9.67 -26.93
CA VAL A 280 -13.00 -9.47 -28.19
C VAL A 280 -12.51 -10.44 -29.27
N THR A 281 -11.20 -10.68 -29.36
CA THR A 281 -10.64 -11.68 -30.28
C THR A 281 -11.20 -13.07 -29.99
N LEU A 282 -11.15 -13.49 -28.73
CA LEU A 282 -11.74 -14.76 -28.28
C LEU A 282 -13.23 -14.82 -28.58
N SER A 283 -13.95 -13.71 -28.38
CA SER A 283 -15.39 -13.65 -28.64
C SER A 283 -15.73 -13.86 -30.13
N TYR A 284 -14.89 -13.33 -31.02
CA TYR A 284 -15.03 -13.52 -32.46
C TYR A 284 -14.59 -14.92 -32.93
N LEU A 285 -13.51 -15.47 -32.38
CA LEU A 285 -13.09 -16.85 -32.68
C LEU A 285 -14.18 -17.88 -32.30
N LEU A 286 -14.92 -17.61 -31.22
CA LEU A 286 -16.05 -18.42 -30.75
C LEU A 286 -17.38 -18.12 -31.47
N SER A 287 -17.41 -17.19 -32.43
CA SER A 287 -18.64 -16.89 -33.17
C SER A 287 -18.98 -17.98 -34.19
N GLY A 288 -20.25 -18.12 -34.58
CA GLY A 288 -20.62 -19.01 -35.67
C GLY A 288 -20.56 -20.51 -35.44
N GLU A 289 -20.68 -20.97 -34.19
CA GLU A 289 -20.50 -22.39 -33.85
C GLU A 289 -19.16 -22.97 -34.35
N SER A 290 -18.12 -22.12 -34.48
CA SER A 290 -16.82 -22.51 -35.04
C SER A 290 -16.16 -23.70 -34.33
N LEU A 291 -16.50 -23.92 -33.05
CA LEU A 291 -16.05 -25.06 -32.26
C LEU A 291 -16.81 -26.36 -32.62
N SER A 292 -18.13 -26.27 -32.86
CA SER A 292 -18.97 -27.40 -33.26
C SER A 292 -18.74 -27.81 -34.72
N GLU A 293 -18.50 -26.83 -35.59
CA GLU A 293 -18.26 -27.01 -37.03
C GLU A 293 -16.81 -27.42 -37.35
N GLY A 294 -15.89 -27.32 -36.39
CA GLY A 294 -14.48 -27.64 -36.60
C GLY A 294 -13.71 -26.66 -37.51
N ARG A 295 -14.34 -25.55 -37.90
CA ARG A 295 -13.80 -24.55 -38.83
C ARG A 295 -14.25 -23.14 -38.46
N PHE A 296 -13.35 -22.18 -38.61
CA PHE A 296 -13.64 -20.76 -38.42
C PHE A 296 -13.72 -20.11 -39.81
N PRO A 297 -14.88 -19.55 -40.20
CA PRO A 297 -15.09 -19.03 -41.55
C PRO A 297 -14.29 -17.75 -41.85
N GLY A 298 -13.73 -17.11 -40.82
CA GLY A 298 -12.94 -15.89 -40.94
C GLY A 298 -13.64 -14.65 -40.35
N PHE A 299 -12.88 -13.55 -40.23
CA PHE A 299 -13.37 -12.29 -39.69
C PHE A 299 -14.11 -11.46 -40.76
N SER A 300 -15.26 -10.90 -40.37
CA SER A 300 -16.01 -9.94 -41.19
C SER A 300 -15.37 -8.55 -41.18
N THR A 301 -15.81 -7.66 -42.09
CA THR A 301 -15.26 -6.29 -42.17
C THR A 301 -15.47 -5.49 -40.86
N PRO A 302 -16.65 -5.52 -40.20
CA PRO A 302 -16.84 -4.86 -38.91
C PRO A 302 -15.97 -5.45 -37.80
N GLN A 303 -15.81 -6.78 -37.75
CA GLN A 303 -14.96 -7.45 -36.76
C GLN A 303 -13.49 -7.04 -36.92
N LEU A 304 -12.97 -7.02 -38.16
CA LEU A 304 -11.60 -6.60 -38.44
C LEU A 304 -11.36 -5.14 -38.03
N ARG A 305 -12.30 -4.22 -38.30
CA ARG A 305 -12.16 -2.82 -37.88
C ARG A 305 -12.11 -2.67 -36.36
N HIS A 306 -12.96 -3.42 -35.66
CA HIS A 306 -12.98 -3.41 -34.20
C HIS A 306 -11.66 -3.97 -33.63
N LEU A 307 -11.15 -5.08 -34.18
CA LEU A 307 -9.85 -5.63 -33.80
C LEU A 307 -8.69 -4.68 -34.15
N TYR A 308 -8.76 -3.95 -35.26
CA TYR A 308 -7.76 -2.93 -35.58
C TYR A 308 -7.81 -1.73 -34.61
N ALA A 309 -9.00 -1.31 -34.17
CA ALA A 309 -9.11 -0.26 -33.15
C ALA A 309 -8.47 -0.71 -31.83
N LEU A 310 -8.82 -1.91 -31.35
CA LEU A 310 -8.32 -2.45 -30.09
C LEU A 310 -6.83 -2.79 -30.15
N GLY A 311 -6.38 -3.37 -31.25
CA GLY A 311 -4.96 -3.64 -31.50
C GLY A 311 -4.16 -2.35 -31.59
N GLY A 312 -4.69 -1.31 -32.25
CA GLY A 312 -4.07 0.00 -32.31
C GLY A 312 -3.95 0.66 -30.94
N ALA A 313 -5.00 0.60 -30.11
CA ALA A 313 -4.97 1.08 -28.73
C ALA A 313 -3.93 0.33 -27.88
N SER A 314 -3.85 -1.00 -28.00
CA SER A 314 -2.83 -1.82 -27.31
C SER A 314 -1.39 -1.53 -27.79
N MET A 315 -1.20 -1.22 -29.07
CA MET A 315 0.11 -0.81 -29.58
C MET A 315 0.49 0.61 -29.11
N LEU A 316 -0.49 1.48 -28.90
CA LEU A 316 -0.23 2.82 -28.35
C LEU A 316 0.21 2.76 -26.89
N THR A 317 -0.40 1.89 -26.07
CA THR A 317 0.05 1.67 -24.69
C THR A 317 1.45 1.04 -24.65
N LEU A 318 1.77 0.16 -25.60
CA LEU A 318 3.12 -0.37 -25.78
C LEU A 318 4.14 0.71 -26.20
N ALA A 319 3.75 1.63 -27.08
CA ALA A 319 4.58 2.77 -27.45
C ALA A 319 4.89 3.65 -26.23
N LEU A 320 3.88 3.92 -25.39
CA LEU A 320 4.03 4.64 -24.13
C LEU A 320 4.94 3.88 -23.16
N HIS A 321 4.78 2.56 -23.03
CA HIS A 321 5.64 1.71 -22.20
C HIS A 321 7.13 1.88 -22.56
N HIS A 322 7.47 1.71 -23.83
CA HIS A 322 8.84 1.88 -24.31
C HIS A 322 9.35 3.32 -24.15
N TRP A 323 8.48 4.32 -24.34
CA TRP A 323 8.84 5.72 -24.10
C TRP A 323 9.20 5.98 -22.62
N LEU A 324 8.42 5.43 -21.69
CA LEU A 324 8.67 5.56 -20.25
C LEU A 324 9.89 4.77 -19.79
N ASN A 325 10.17 3.62 -20.40
CA ASN A 325 11.36 2.81 -20.10
C ASN A 325 12.67 3.57 -20.36
N ARG A 326 12.68 4.53 -21.29
CA ARG A 326 13.84 5.41 -21.51
C ARG A 326 14.27 6.13 -20.23
N TYR A 327 13.31 6.65 -19.45
CA TYR A 327 13.58 7.29 -18.17
C TYR A 327 13.94 6.29 -17.07
N ARG A 328 13.48 5.04 -17.20
CA ARG A 328 13.80 3.99 -16.22
C ARG A 328 15.24 3.48 -16.33
N LEU A 329 15.92 3.74 -17.44
CA LEU A 329 17.35 3.42 -17.58
C LEU A 329 18.21 4.13 -16.52
N LEU A 330 17.72 5.23 -15.93
CA LEU A 330 18.39 5.93 -14.81
C LEU A 330 18.35 5.17 -13.48
N TYR A 331 17.68 4.01 -13.46
CA TYR A 331 17.61 3.08 -12.34
C TYR A 331 18.14 1.69 -12.73
N SER A 332 18.93 1.61 -13.81
CA SER A 332 19.49 0.34 -14.28
C SER A 332 20.54 -0.18 -13.29
N GLU A 333 20.55 -1.51 -13.11
CA GLU A 333 21.52 -2.24 -12.29
C GLU A 333 22.44 -3.11 -13.16
N ARG A 334 22.47 -2.87 -14.48
CA ARG A 334 23.23 -3.72 -15.41
C ARG A 334 24.74 -3.57 -15.29
N GLY A 335 25.22 -2.37 -14.99
CA GLY A 335 26.65 -2.05 -14.91
C GLY A 335 27.19 -2.07 -13.48
N VAL A 336 28.42 -1.57 -13.30
CA VAL A 336 29.09 -1.41 -12.00
C VAL A 336 28.36 -0.44 -11.08
N VAL A 337 27.64 0.53 -11.65
CA VAL A 337 26.98 1.60 -10.91
C VAL A 337 25.49 1.64 -11.20
N TYR A 338 24.74 2.16 -10.23
CA TYR A 338 23.31 2.39 -10.38
C TYR A 338 23.04 3.54 -11.35
N GLY A 339 22.23 3.27 -12.38
CA GLY A 339 21.83 4.24 -13.39
C GLY A 339 22.29 3.90 -14.80
N VAL A 340 22.21 4.88 -15.71
CA VAL A 340 22.54 4.66 -17.13
C VAL A 340 24.05 4.42 -17.27
N GLY A 341 24.44 3.19 -17.60
CA GLY A 341 25.81 2.85 -18.04
C GLY A 341 26.02 2.98 -19.55
N TYR A 342 27.21 2.61 -20.03
CA TYR A 342 27.58 2.72 -21.45
C TYR A 342 26.63 1.95 -22.37
N THR A 343 26.39 0.67 -22.07
CA THR A 343 25.49 -0.18 -22.87
C THR A 343 24.06 0.36 -22.88
N ASP A 344 23.58 0.90 -21.76
CA ASP A 344 22.24 1.49 -21.70
C ASP A 344 22.14 2.77 -22.52
N ARG A 345 23.19 3.61 -22.54
CA ARG A 345 23.21 4.82 -23.35
C ARG A 345 23.24 4.52 -24.86
N PHE A 346 24.10 3.60 -25.29
CA PHE A 346 24.35 3.36 -26.72
C PHE A 346 23.47 2.29 -27.35
N VAL A 347 22.94 1.35 -26.56
CA VAL A 347 22.04 0.29 -27.05
C VAL A 347 20.65 0.41 -26.45
N GLY A 348 20.56 0.48 -25.12
CA GLY A 348 19.28 0.48 -24.40
C GLY A 348 18.36 1.64 -24.80
N LEU A 349 18.87 2.86 -24.77
CA LEU A 349 18.10 4.06 -25.07
C LEU A 349 17.65 4.14 -26.54
N PRO A 350 18.53 3.90 -27.54
CA PRO A 350 18.09 3.79 -28.93
C PRO A 350 17.08 2.68 -29.16
N LEU A 351 17.27 1.51 -28.56
CA LEU A 351 16.35 0.37 -28.68
C LEU A 351 14.94 0.74 -28.19
N GLU A 352 14.82 1.28 -26.97
CA GLU A 352 13.54 1.71 -26.40
C GLU A 352 12.90 2.84 -27.24
N THR A 353 13.73 3.72 -27.82
CA THR A 353 13.23 4.79 -28.72
C THR A 353 12.67 4.22 -30.02
N VAL A 354 13.40 3.31 -30.67
CA VAL A 354 12.98 2.66 -31.93
C VAL A 354 11.73 1.82 -31.71
N LEU A 355 11.67 1.01 -30.64
CA LEU A 355 10.49 0.22 -30.30
C LEU A 355 9.27 1.10 -30.02
N SER A 356 9.46 2.22 -29.32
CA SER A 356 8.39 3.19 -29.05
C SER A 356 7.83 3.80 -30.35
N LEU A 357 8.72 4.29 -31.24
CA LEU A 357 8.31 4.87 -32.51
C LEU A 357 7.67 3.84 -33.45
N LEU A 358 8.21 2.62 -33.50
CA LEU A 358 7.67 1.52 -34.29
C LEU A 358 6.28 1.12 -33.78
N ALA A 359 6.11 0.94 -32.47
CA ALA A 359 4.81 0.64 -31.86
C ALA A 359 3.79 1.76 -32.13
N ALA A 360 4.21 3.03 -32.06
CA ALA A 360 3.35 4.17 -32.40
C ALA A 360 2.95 4.17 -33.87
N ALA A 361 3.88 3.88 -34.80
CA ALA A 361 3.60 3.77 -36.22
C ALA A 361 2.61 2.63 -36.53
N ILE A 362 2.79 1.47 -35.90
CA ILE A 362 1.86 0.34 -36.00
C ILE A 362 0.49 0.72 -35.44
N ALA A 363 0.44 1.39 -34.29
CA ALA A 363 -0.79 1.88 -33.67
C ALA A 363 -1.57 2.79 -34.62
N ILE A 364 -0.91 3.82 -35.18
CA ILE A 364 -1.49 4.76 -36.13
C ILE A 364 -2.00 4.02 -37.37
N TRP A 365 -1.23 3.09 -37.92
CA TRP A 365 -1.63 2.30 -39.08
C TRP A 365 -2.87 1.43 -38.82
N LEU A 366 -2.93 0.77 -37.65
CA LEU A 366 -4.09 -0.03 -37.24
C LEU A 366 -5.33 0.85 -37.02
N LEU A 367 -5.19 1.98 -36.32
CA LEU A 367 -6.28 2.93 -36.10
C LEU A 367 -6.81 3.50 -37.42
N TRP A 368 -5.92 3.85 -38.34
CA TRP A 368 -6.30 4.31 -39.68
C TRP A 368 -7.07 3.25 -40.47
N ARG A 369 -6.63 1.98 -40.40
CA ARG A 369 -7.37 0.85 -41.01
C ARG A 369 -8.73 0.60 -40.36
N SER A 370 -8.90 0.92 -39.09
CA SER A 370 -10.20 0.82 -38.41
C SER A 370 -11.22 1.80 -38.99
N ILE A 371 -10.79 3.03 -39.31
CA ILE A 371 -11.67 4.10 -39.80
C ILE A 371 -11.96 3.97 -41.30
N LYS A 372 -10.97 3.55 -42.11
CA LYS A 372 -11.10 3.54 -43.58
C LYS A 372 -12.28 2.67 -44.04
N ARG A 373 -13.30 3.31 -44.64
CA ARG A 373 -14.37 2.60 -45.34
C ARG A 373 -13.76 2.00 -46.61
N SER A 374 -13.74 0.68 -46.72
CA SER A 374 -13.29 0.02 -47.94
C SER A 374 -14.40 0.18 -48.98
N VAL A 375 -14.30 1.22 -49.80
CA VAL A 375 -15.30 1.58 -50.83
C VAL A 375 -14.97 0.98 -52.20
N LEU A 376 -13.84 0.27 -52.36
CA LEU A 376 -13.49 -0.28 -53.67
C LEU A 376 -13.84 -1.78 -53.78
N PRO A 377 -14.70 -2.18 -54.73
CA PRO A 377 -14.84 -3.57 -55.15
C PRO A 377 -13.71 -3.88 -56.12
N VAL A 378 -12.55 -4.30 -55.62
CA VAL A 378 -11.48 -4.80 -56.50
C VAL A 378 -11.52 -6.32 -56.47
N GLN A 379 -12.34 -6.87 -57.37
CA GLN A 379 -12.07 -8.14 -58.01
C GLN A 379 -10.71 -8.00 -58.72
N THR A 380 -9.86 -9.02 -58.65
CA THR A 380 -8.61 -9.22 -59.44
C THR A 380 -7.36 -8.40 -59.06
N ARG A 381 -6.78 -8.64 -57.87
CA ARG A 381 -5.31 -8.71 -57.75
C ARG A 381 -4.93 -9.55 -56.54
N LYS A 382 -4.02 -10.53 -56.69
CA LYS A 382 -3.40 -11.31 -55.61
C LYS A 382 -2.58 -10.37 -54.71
N GLN A 383 -3.25 -9.53 -53.93
CA GLN A 383 -2.65 -8.71 -52.89
C GLN A 383 -2.33 -9.64 -51.71
N PRO A 384 -1.12 -9.59 -51.12
CA PRO A 384 -0.81 -10.38 -49.94
C PRO A 384 -1.86 -10.09 -48.85
N HIS A 385 -2.45 -11.15 -48.30
CA HIS A 385 -3.56 -11.05 -47.36
C HIS A 385 -3.18 -10.17 -46.15
N PRO A 386 -4.10 -9.31 -45.66
CA PRO A 386 -3.82 -8.37 -44.57
C PRO A 386 -3.36 -9.05 -43.26
N LEU A 387 -3.68 -10.33 -43.05
CA LEU A 387 -3.18 -11.12 -41.91
C LEU A 387 -1.69 -11.43 -41.99
N VAL A 388 -1.16 -11.71 -43.18
CA VAL A 388 0.28 -12.00 -43.38
C VAL A 388 1.11 -10.76 -43.00
N TRP A 389 0.64 -9.58 -43.37
CA TRP A 389 1.26 -8.31 -42.99
C TRP A 389 1.25 -8.06 -41.48
N ILE A 390 0.17 -8.41 -40.77
CA ILE A 390 0.09 -8.23 -39.31
C ILE A 390 1.04 -9.19 -38.61
N ILE A 391 1.08 -10.46 -39.04
CA ILE A 391 2.02 -11.46 -38.50
C ILE A 391 3.46 -10.99 -38.77
N PHE A 392 3.76 -10.52 -39.97
CA PHE A 392 5.07 -9.97 -40.31
C PHE A 392 5.46 -8.80 -39.40
N ILE A 393 4.56 -7.84 -39.16
CA ILE A 393 4.82 -6.70 -38.26
C ILE A 393 5.12 -7.17 -36.84
N VAL A 394 4.33 -8.12 -36.30
CA VAL A 394 4.55 -8.66 -34.96
C VAL A 394 5.88 -9.39 -34.87
N VAL A 395 6.22 -10.21 -35.87
CA VAL A 395 7.50 -10.93 -35.94
C VAL A 395 8.68 -9.97 -36.04
N VAL A 396 8.61 -8.95 -36.89
CA VAL A 396 9.66 -7.94 -37.00
C VAL A 396 9.84 -7.18 -35.69
N TYR A 397 8.73 -6.79 -35.05
CA TYR A 397 8.76 -6.13 -33.75
C TYR A 397 9.45 -6.98 -32.68
N THR A 398 9.07 -8.25 -32.56
CA THR A 398 9.67 -9.16 -31.58
C THR A 398 11.13 -9.49 -31.90
N LEU A 399 11.49 -9.62 -33.18
CA LEU A 399 12.88 -9.81 -33.60
C LEU A 399 13.75 -8.60 -33.25
N ILE A 400 13.29 -7.37 -33.48
CA ILE A 400 14.04 -6.16 -33.08
C ILE A 400 14.25 -6.14 -31.56
N GLN A 401 13.23 -6.50 -30.78
CA GLN A 401 13.34 -6.56 -29.33
C GLN A 401 14.36 -7.60 -28.86
N ILE A 402 14.34 -8.81 -29.42
CA ILE A 402 15.28 -9.90 -29.10
C ILE A 402 16.70 -9.52 -29.54
N ALA A 403 16.85 -9.05 -30.79
CA ALA A 403 18.13 -8.60 -31.31
C ALA A 403 18.73 -7.49 -30.48
N GLY A 404 17.93 -6.50 -30.06
CA GLY A 404 18.37 -5.43 -29.17
C GLY A 404 18.90 -5.93 -27.82
N ALA A 405 18.24 -6.94 -27.23
CA ALA A 405 18.72 -7.55 -25.99
C ALA A 405 20.04 -8.31 -26.19
N LEU A 406 20.17 -9.07 -27.29
CA LEU A 406 21.41 -9.78 -27.64
C LEU A 406 22.55 -8.82 -27.94
N ILE A 407 22.27 -7.71 -28.66
CA ILE A 407 23.25 -6.67 -28.94
C ILE A 407 23.69 -5.98 -27.64
N ALA A 408 22.77 -5.71 -26.72
CA ALA A 408 23.13 -5.12 -25.43
C ALA A 408 24.09 -6.04 -24.65
N GLU A 409 23.79 -7.33 -24.59
CA GLU A 409 24.64 -8.32 -23.93
C GLU A 409 26.01 -8.44 -24.62
N ALA A 410 26.04 -8.46 -25.95
CA ALA A 410 27.27 -8.50 -26.72
C ALA A 410 28.13 -7.25 -26.51
N VAL A 411 27.53 -6.06 -26.51
CA VAL A 411 28.23 -4.80 -26.23
C VAL A 411 28.78 -4.80 -24.81
N GLN A 412 28.00 -5.24 -23.82
CA GLN A 412 28.47 -5.36 -22.44
C GLN A 412 29.69 -6.27 -22.36
N THR A 413 29.59 -7.48 -22.93
CA THR A 413 30.63 -8.51 -22.81
C THR A 413 31.89 -8.19 -23.60
N ILE A 414 31.73 -7.68 -24.82
CA ILE A 414 32.83 -7.50 -25.78
C ILE A 414 33.49 -6.13 -25.65
N ARG A 415 32.72 -5.07 -25.36
CA ARG A 415 33.22 -3.68 -25.34
C ARG A 415 33.40 -3.12 -23.93
N VAL A 416 32.45 -3.38 -23.03
CA VAL A 416 32.47 -2.77 -21.69
C VAL A 416 33.38 -3.55 -20.75
N LEU A 417 33.09 -4.83 -20.50
CA LEU A 417 33.82 -5.62 -19.49
C LEU A 417 35.35 -5.64 -19.65
N PRO A 418 35.95 -5.68 -20.87
CA PRO A 418 37.40 -5.68 -21.00
C PRO A 418 38.07 -4.37 -20.55
N ASN A 419 37.41 -3.22 -20.78
CA ASN A 419 37.93 -1.88 -20.49
C ASN A 419 36.92 -1.08 -19.63
N GLU A 420 36.37 -1.72 -18.59
CA GLU A 420 35.18 -1.23 -17.89
C GLU A 420 35.39 0.15 -17.27
N LEU A 421 36.53 0.38 -16.59
CA LEU A 421 36.82 1.66 -15.95
C LEU A 421 36.85 2.82 -16.95
N GLU A 422 37.56 2.67 -18.07
CA GLU A 422 37.69 3.73 -19.08
C GLU A 422 36.34 4.02 -19.76
N VAL A 423 35.58 2.98 -20.08
CA VAL A 423 34.31 3.07 -20.80
C VAL A 423 33.18 3.58 -19.89
N GLU A 424 33.19 3.21 -18.61
CA GLU A 424 32.15 3.56 -17.64
C GLU A 424 32.46 4.81 -16.81
N LEU A 425 33.69 5.35 -16.86
CA LEU A 425 34.12 6.55 -16.11
C LEU A 425 33.09 7.68 -16.04
N PRO A 426 32.53 8.20 -17.17
CA PRO A 426 31.58 9.30 -17.12
C PRO A 426 30.23 8.92 -16.47
N TYR A 427 29.88 7.64 -16.40
CA TYR A 427 28.65 7.16 -15.75
C TYR A 427 28.89 6.90 -14.26
N ILE A 428 30.09 6.43 -13.90
CA ILE A 428 30.56 6.31 -12.52
C ILE A 428 30.56 7.69 -11.86
N GLU A 429 31.13 8.72 -12.51
CA GLU A 429 31.13 10.10 -11.99
C GLU A 429 29.72 10.62 -11.72
N ARG A 430 28.76 10.35 -12.62
CA ARG A 430 27.36 10.72 -12.43
C ARG A 430 26.76 10.01 -11.22
N SER A 431 26.97 8.71 -11.08
CA SER A 431 26.45 7.96 -9.94
C SER A 431 27.04 8.48 -8.62
N ILE A 432 28.34 8.78 -8.57
CA ILE A 432 28.98 9.38 -7.38
C ILE A 432 28.37 10.73 -7.05
N ILE A 433 28.25 11.64 -8.02
CA ILE A 433 27.70 12.99 -7.79
C ILE A 433 26.24 12.90 -7.28
N PHE A 434 25.40 12.11 -7.95
CA PHE A 434 23.99 12.02 -7.62
C PHE A 434 23.73 11.22 -6.33
N THR A 435 24.53 10.21 -6.02
CA THR A 435 24.47 9.51 -4.73
C THR A 435 24.88 10.45 -3.59
N ARG A 436 25.98 11.19 -3.76
CA ARG A 436 26.41 12.18 -2.75
C ARG A 436 25.37 13.27 -2.55
N SER A 437 24.71 13.75 -3.60
CA SER A 437 23.65 14.75 -3.46
C SER A 437 22.36 14.19 -2.87
N ALA A 438 21.99 12.95 -3.19
CA ALA A 438 20.79 12.29 -2.66
C ALA A 438 20.86 12.11 -1.14
N PHE A 439 22.02 11.67 -0.64
CA PHE A 439 22.28 11.45 0.78
C PHE A 439 22.88 12.68 1.49
N ALA A 440 22.98 13.82 0.81
CA ALA A 440 23.61 15.04 1.30
C ALA A 440 25.06 14.85 1.81
N LEU A 441 25.78 13.86 1.28
CA LEU A 441 27.20 13.59 1.60
C LEU A 441 28.14 14.70 1.11
N ASN A 442 27.65 15.56 0.22
CA ASN A 442 28.36 16.77 -0.22
C ASN A 442 28.32 17.91 0.82
N ARG A 443 27.60 17.74 1.94
CA ARG A 443 27.51 18.71 3.05
C ARG A 443 28.19 18.21 4.32
N ILE A 444 28.90 17.08 4.25
CA ILE A 444 29.65 16.54 5.38
C ILE A 444 30.97 17.31 5.46
N ASP A 445 31.24 17.86 6.64
CA ASP A 445 32.54 18.45 6.99
C ASP A 445 33.33 17.40 7.77
N ASP A 446 34.37 16.86 7.16
CA ASP A 446 35.22 15.85 7.79
C ASP A 446 36.24 16.57 8.69
N GLN A 447 36.07 16.46 9.99
CA GLN A 447 37.02 16.97 10.97
C GLN A 447 37.85 15.82 11.53
N ILE A 448 39.16 15.88 11.32
CA ILE A 448 40.08 14.93 11.94
C ILE A 448 40.17 15.31 13.43
N PHE A 449 39.60 14.47 14.28
CA PHE A 449 39.75 14.58 15.72
C PHE A 449 41.02 13.82 16.13
N GLU A 450 42.16 14.52 16.13
CA GLU A 450 43.39 13.98 16.71
C GLU A 450 43.26 14.08 18.23
N ALA A 451 43.07 12.94 18.90
CA ALA A 451 43.08 12.90 20.35
C ALA A 451 44.50 13.27 20.83
N GLU A 452 44.65 14.43 21.46
CA GLU A 452 45.91 14.79 22.11
C GLU A 452 46.11 13.91 23.34
N ASP A 453 47.21 13.15 23.39
CA ASP A 453 47.53 12.25 24.51
C ASP A 453 47.94 13.00 25.81
N SER A 454 48.04 14.34 25.77
CA SER A 454 48.46 15.17 26.89
C SER A 454 47.27 15.80 27.62
N LEU A 455 46.52 14.99 28.39
CA LEU A 455 45.49 15.50 29.30
C LEU A 455 46.11 16.27 30.48
N THR A 456 45.88 17.58 30.58
CA THR A 456 46.31 18.39 31.73
C THR A 456 45.20 18.60 32.76
N ALA A 457 45.58 18.97 33.99
CA ALA A 457 44.59 19.32 35.03
C ALA A 457 43.76 20.56 34.66
N GLU A 458 44.30 21.48 33.86
CA GLU A 458 43.59 22.68 33.41
C GLU A 458 42.52 22.32 32.37
N ASP A 459 42.74 21.31 31.52
CA ASP A 459 41.75 20.83 30.54
C ASP A 459 40.51 20.27 31.23
N ILE A 460 40.70 19.50 32.31
CA ILE A 460 39.60 18.98 33.14
C ILE A 460 38.80 20.13 33.76
N LYS A 461 39.50 21.14 34.27
CA LYS A 461 38.89 22.31 34.92
C LYS A 461 38.11 23.19 33.93
N ASN A 462 38.59 23.30 32.69
CA ASN A 462 37.96 24.09 31.62
C ASN A 462 36.76 23.37 30.97
N ASN A 463 36.62 22.05 31.16
CA ASN A 463 35.56 21.24 30.56
C ASN A 463 34.60 20.61 31.59
N PRO A 464 34.05 21.37 32.55
CA PRO A 464 33.23 20.81 33.62
C PRO A 464 31.96 20.13 33.10
N LEU A 465 31.37 20.61 31.99
CA LEU A 465 30.21 19.97 31.37
C LEU A 465 30.53 18.57 30.86
N THR A 466 31.70 18.34 30.28
CA THR A 466 32.11 17.01 29.80
C THR A 466 32.33 16.08 30.99
N ILE A 467 33.09 16.54 31.99
CA ILE A 467 33.41 15.74 33.18
C ILE A 467 32.14 15.37 33.98
N GLN A 468 31.20 16.29 34.13
CA GLN A 468 29.92 16.05 34.83
C GLN A 468 28.95 15.16 34.05
N ASN A 469 29.23 14.85 32.78
CA ASN A 469 28.39 14.01 31.93
C ASN A 469 29.11 12.75 31.44
N ILE A 470 30.27 12.39 32.03
CA ILE A 470 30.91 11.10 31.75
C ILE A 470 29.94 9.99 32.17
N ARG A 471 29.47 9.24 31.17
CA ARG A 471 28.48 8.19 31.37
C ARG A 471 29.14 6.96 31.99
N LEU A 472 28.83 6.72 33.26
CA LEU A 472 29.17 5.50 34.00
C LEU A 472 28.10 4.40 33.82
N TRP A 473 26.85 4.79 33.54
CA TRP A 473 25.72 3.87 33.37
C TRP A 473 25.36 3.61 31.91
N ASP A 474 25.14 2.34 31.56
CA ASP A 474 24.48 1.95 30.31
C ASP A 474 22.97 1.77 30.54
N THR A 475 22.17 1.91 29.48
CA THR A 475 20.70 1.80 29.57
C THR A 475 20.25 0.39 29.95
N ARG A 476 20.95 -0.66 29.49
CA ARG A 476 20.54 -2.06 29.73
C ARG A 476 20.65 -2.48 31.20
N PRO A 477 21.77 -2.26 31.91
CA PRO A 477 21.86 -2.53 33.34
C PRO A 477 20.88 -1.70 34.16
N LEU A 478 20.73 -0.40 33.86
CA LEU A 478 19.79 0.47 34.57
C LEU A 478 18.36 -0.07 34.47
N LEU A 479 17.95 -0.50 33.27
CA LEU A 479 16.64 -1.06 33.04
C LEU A 479 16.37 -2.33 33.86
N GLN A 480 17.38 -3.19 34.02
CA GLN A 480 17.29 -4.36 34.90
C GLN A 480 17.12 -3.94 36.37
N THR A 481 17.89 -2.94 36.82
CA THR A 481 17.75 -2.38 38.17
C THR A 481 16.38 -1.73 38.39
N ASN A 482 15.85 -1.00 37.40
CA ASN A 482 14.49 -0.43 37.44
C ASN A 482 13.43 -1.52 37.61
N ARG A 483 13.54 -2.62 36.86
CA ARG A 483 12.62 -3.77 36.96
C ARG A 483 12.65 -4.45 38.34
N GLN A 484 13.79 -4.41 39.03
CA GLN A 484 13.91 -4.96 40.38
C GLN A 484 13.44 -3.99 41.47
N LEU A 485 13.88 -2.74 41.42
CA LEU A 485 13.73 -1.80 42.52
C LEU A 485 12.56 -0.84 42.35
N GLN A 486 12.24 -0.46 41.11
CA GLN A 486 11.32 0.64 40.79
C GLN A 486 9.99 0.17 40.19
N GLN A 487 9.85 -1.13 39.95
CA GLN A 487 8.64 -1.70 39.36
C GLN A 487 7.47 -1.68 40.36
N ILE A 488 7.76 -1.89 41.66
CA ILE A 488 6.82 -1.82 42.80
C ILE A 488 5.71 -2.89 42.78
N ARG A 489 5.14 -3.19 41.61
CA ARG A 489 4.09 -4.21 41.38
C ARG A 489 4.32 -4.92 40.06
N LEU A 490 3.92 -6.19 39.98
CA LEU A 490 4.14 -7.03 38.80
C LEU A 490 3.49 -6.52 37.52
N TYR A 491 2.37 -5.79 37.64
CA TYR A 491 1.67 -5.21 36.48
C TYR A 491 2.31 -3.92 35.95
N TYR A 492 3.28 -3.33 36.66
CA TYR A 492 4.09 -2.25 36.09
C TYR A 492 5.30 -2.85 35.39
N LYS A 493 5.79 -2.16 34.37
CA LYS A 493 6.94 -2.60 33.59
C LYS A 493 7.66 -1.41 32.98
N PHE A 494 8.99 -1.50 32.95
CA PHE A 494 9.85 -0.61 32.20
C PHE A 494 10.28 -1.31 30.92
N VAL A 495 9.83 -0.79 29.78
CA VAL A 495 10.05 -1.38 28.46
C VAL A 495 11.47 -1.07 28.01
N ASP A 496 11.80 0.22 28.07
CA ASP A 496 12.96 0.89 27.53
C ASP A 496 13.59 1.82 28.57
N ALA A 497 14.76 2.35 28.23
CA ALA A 497 15.43 3.38 29.00
C ALA A 497 16.23 4.26 28.04
N ASP A 498 15.91 5.54 28.00
CA ASP A 498 16.41 6.48 27.03
C ASP A 498 17.39 7.46 27.64
N ILE A 499 18.31 7.92 26.80
CA ILE A 499 19.28 8.94 27.18
C ILE A 499 18.76 10.29 26.75
N ASP A 500 18.66 11.22 27.69
CA ASP A 500 18.19 12.58 27.43
C ASP A 500 19.05 13.61 28.17
N ARG A 501 18.84 14.89 27.91
CA ARG A 501 19.62 16.01 28.47
C ARG A 501 18.69 17.10 28.99
N TYR A 502 18.81 17.40 30.28
CA TYR A 502 18.02 18.43 30.97
C TYR A 502 18.90 19.55 31.51
N ASN A 503 18.37 20.76 31.56
CA ASN A 503 18.98 21.84 32.32
C ASN A 503 18.50 21.72 33.77
N LEU A 504 19.38 21.25 34.66
CA LEU A 504 19.08 21.05 36.06
C LEU A 504 19.65 22.21 36.88
N GLN A 505 18.88 22.71 37.84
CA GLN A 505 19.40 23.65 38.83
C GLN A 505 20.39 22.91 39.73
N ALA A 506 21.64 23.37 39.78
CA ALA A 506 22.65 22.77 40.64
C ALA A 506 22.27 22.99 42.11
N SER A 507 22.20 21.92 42.89
CA SER A 507 22.07 22.00 44.34
C SER A 507 23.46 22.12 44.95
N ALA A 508 23.90 23.33 45.26
CA ALA A 508 24.95 23.55 46.24
C ALA A 508 24.71 24.87 46.99
N GLN A 509 24.95 24.80 48.29
CA GLN A 509 24.88 25.91 49.23
C GLN A 509 25.53 27.19 48.65
N ALA A 510 24.84 28.34 48.77
CA ALA A 510 25.23 29.71 48.41
C ALA A 510 24.76 30.25 47.03
N ASN A 511 23.60 30.94 47.05
CA ASN A 511 23.25 32.18 46.33
C ASN A 511 23.63 32.40 44.84
N VAL A 512 23.85 31.36 44.03
CA VAL A 512 23.95 31.50 42.56
C VAL A 512 23.16 30.40 41.87
N ASN A 513 22.12 30.78 41.12
CA ASN A 513 21.34 29.88 40.26
C ASN A 513 22.16 29.52 39.01
N VAL A 514 23.05 28.54 39.12
CA VAL A 514 23.72 27.97 37.94
C VAL A 514 22.91 26.76 37.47
N SER A 515 22.26 26.88 36.31
CA SER A 515 21.70 25.73 35.61
C SER A 515 22.80 25.02 34.83
N SER A 516 23.06 23.75 35.11
CA SER A 516 23.99 22.93 34.32
C SER A 516 23.22 21.94 33.45
N LYS A 517 23.71 21.72 32.24
CA LYS A 517 23.15 20.74 31.32
C LYS A 517 23.62 19.35 31.74
N GLN A 518 22.70 18.52 32.22
CA GLN A 518 22.95 17.18 32.73
C GLN A 518 22.32 16.13 31.83
N GLN A 519 23.08 15.09 31.51
CA GLN A 519 22.63 13.90 30.83
C GLN A 519 22.01 12.95 31.86
N VAL A 520 20.85 12.41 31.51
CA VAL A 520 20.07 11.52 32.35
C VAL A 520 19.67 10.28 31.57
N ILE A 521 19.32 9.23 32.29
CA ILE A 521 18.59 8.10 31.74
C ILE A 521 17.17 8.14 32.29
N ILE A 522 16.19 8.21 31.41
CA ILE A 522 14.76 8.25 31.73
C ILE A 522 14.09 6.93 31.33
N SER A 523 13.11 6.47 32.09
CA SER A 523 12.39 5.23 31.78
C SER A 523 10.94 5.30 32.25
N ALA A 524 10.00 5.01 31.36
CA ALA A 524 8.57 5.10 31.62
C ALA A 524 8.09 3.88 32.42
N ARG A 525 7.31 4.12 33.50
CA ARG A 525 6.66 3.03 34.24
C ARG A 525 5.29 2.74 33.63
N GLU A 526 5.26 1.83 32.67
CA GLU A 526 4.04 1.46 31.94
C GLU A 526 3.26 0.32 32.61
N LEU A 527 2.00 0.17 32.21
CA LEU A 527 1.12 -0.90 32.67
C LEU A 527 1.15 -2.06 31.66
N ASP A 528 1.60 -3.22 32.12
CA ASP A 528 1.52 -4.50 31.40
C ASP A 528 0.32 -5.31 31.92
N TYR A 529 -0.79 -5.29 31.19
CA TYR A 529 -1.99 -6.02 31.59
C TYR A 529 -1.79 -7.55 31.59
N GLU A 530 -0.86 -8.06 30.78
CA GLU A 530 -0.63 -9.51 30.74
C GLU A 530 0.03 -10.04 32.01
N ALA A 531 0.69 -9.16 32.78
CA ALA A 531 1.27 -9.47 34.08
C ALA A 531 0.27 -9.36 35.25
N VAL A 532 -0.97 -8.94 35.00
CA VAL A 532 -2.03 -8.98 36.02
C VAL A 532 -2.37 -10.44 36.33
N PRO A 533 -2.55 -10.84 37.61
CA PRO A 533 -2.88 -12.22 37.96
C PRO A 533 -4.09 -12.76 37.20
N GLU A 534 -4.04 -14.00 36.73
CA GLU A 534 -5.09 -14.61 35.89
C GLU A 534 -6.49 -14.50 36.49
N ARG A 535 -6.62 -14.70 37.81
CA ARG A 535 -7.90 -14.56 38.54
C ARG A 535 -8.49 -13.13 38.45
N ALA A 536 -7.64 -12.14 38.24
CA ALA A 536 -8.01 -10.73 38.09
C ALA A 536 -8.13 -10.29 36.63
N LYS A 537 -7.90 -11.16 35.63
CA LYS A 537 -8.03 -10.83 34.21
C LYS A 537 -9.49 -10.79 33.72
N THR A 538 -10.32 -10.01 34.39
CA THR A 538 -11.74 -9.80 34.02
C THR A 538 -11.89 -8.65 33.02
N TRP A 539 -13.00 -8.62 32.28
CA TRP A 539 -13.31 -7.53 31.36
C TRP A 539 -13.33 -6.16 32.04
N VAL A 540 -13.92 -6.09 33.25
CA VAL A 540 -13.96 -4.86 34.06
C VAL A 540 -12.55 -4.42 34.41
N ASN A 541 -11.69 -5.34 34.84
CA ASN A 541 -10.31 -5.01 35.17
C ASN A 541 -9.50 -4.57 33.96
N LYS A 542 -9.66 -5.24 32.82
CA LYS A 542 -8.98 -4.92 31.56
C LYS A 542 -9.27 -3.53 31.03
N HIS A 543 -10.51 -3.09 31.15
CA HIS A 543 -10.99 -1.91 30.45
C HIS A 543 -11.35 -0.74 31.36
N LEU A 544 -11.68 -0.97 32.64
CA LEU A 544 -12.19 0.06 33.55
C LEU A 544 -11.27 0.30 34.76
N VAL A 545 -10.48 -0.69 35.19
CA VAL A 545 -9.63 -0.57 36.39
C VAL A 545 -8.16 -0.35 36.01
N TYR A 546 -7.54 -1.30 35.31
CA TYR A 546 -6.15 -1.22 34.88
C TYR A 546 -6.07 -0.45 33.56
N THR A 547 -6.15 0.88 33.64
CA THR A 547 -6.25 1.74 32.45
C THR A 547 -4.95 2.44 32.08
N HIS A 548 -4.00 2.67 32.98
CA HIS A 548 -2.80 3.47 32.72
C HIS A 548 -1.58 3.01 33.53
N GLY A 549 -0.38 3.33 33.02
CA GLY A 549 0.87 3.28 33.79
C GLY A 549 1.01 4.52 34.69
N TYR A 550 2.02 4.52 35.57
CA TYR A 550 2.17 5.58 36.56
C TYR A 550 3.63 5.91 36.87
N GLY A 551 4.06 7.11 36.54
CA GLY A 551 5.40 7.60 36.83
C GLY A 551 6.45 7.25 35.78
N PHE A 552 7.65 7.73 36.04
CA PHE A 552 8.87 7.43 35.31
C PHE A 552 10.02 7.47 36.32
N THR A 553 11.14 6.86 35.98
CA THR A 553 12.39 7.04 36.71
C THR A 553 13.32 7.93 35.90
N MET A 554 14.13 8.71 36.60
CA MET A 554 15.18 9.54 35.98
C MET A 554 16.44 9.38 36.81
N ALA A 555 17.49 8.83 36.22
CA ALA A 555 18.78 8.59 36.87
C ALA A 555 19.88 9.44 36.24
N ALA A 556 20.84 9.87 37.04
CA ALA A 556 22.04 10.53 36.54
C ALA A 556 22.95 9.53 35.84
N VAL A 557 23.54 9.91 34.71
CA VAL A 557 24.45 9.00 33.98
C VAL A 557 25.82 8.80 34.66
N ASN A 558 26.21 9.74 35.53
CA ASN A 558 27.58 9.88 36.06
C ASN A 558 27.67 9.70 37.59
N LEU A 559 26.55 9.45 38.27
CA LEU A 559 26.49 9.31 39.72
C LEU A 559 26.09 7.90 40.11
N VAL A 560 26.68 7.42 41.19
CA VAL A 560 26.41 6.11 41.79
C VAL A 560 25.97 6.36 43.23
N ASP A 561 24.88 5.72 43.63
CA ASP A 561 24.36 5.73 44.99
C ASP A 561 25.03 4.64 45.84
N GLU A 562 24.74 4.61 47.13
CA GLU A 562 25.28 3.61 48.05
C GLU A 562 25.04 2.17 47.54
N GLY A 563 26.03 1.30 47.72
CA GLY A 563 25.95 -0.10 47.30
C GLY A 563 26.05 -0.34 45.79
N GLY A 564 26.43 0.68 45.00
CA GLY A 564 26.63 0.52 43.55
C GLY A 564 25.32 0.59 42.76
N LEU A 565 24.28 1.23 43.30
CA LEU A 565 23.00 1.43 42.63
C LEU A 565 22.97 2.75 41.84
N PRO A 566 22.07 2.91 40.86
CA PRO A 566 21.91 4.17 40.15
C PRO A 566 21.43 5.29 41.07
N TYR A 567 22.02 6.47 40.94
CA TYR A 567 21.54 7.66 41.61
C TYR A 567 20.33 8.25 40.87
N TYR A 568 19.15 8.17 41.48
CA TYR A 568 17.90 8.66 40.89
C TYR A 568 17.61 10.12 41.25
N PHE A 569 17.39 10.95 40.23
CA PHE A 569 16.76 12.26 40.36
C PHE A 569 15.26 12.15 40.62
N VAL A 570 14.59 11.20 39.98
CA VAL A 570 13.16 10.92 40.16
C VAL A 570 12.96 9.41 40.32
N LYS A 571 12.28 8.98 41.39
CA LYS A 571 11.99 7.56 41.68
C LYS A 571 10.72 7.36 42.52
N ASP A 572 10.40 6.10 42.75
CA ASP A 572 9.35 5.58 43.63
C ASP A 572 7.94 6.05 43.23
N ILE A 573 6.94 5.74 44.06
CA ILE A 573 5.59 6.32 44.02
C ILE A 573 5.22 6.67 45.46
N GLY A 574 4.86 7.93 45.67
CA GLY A 574 4.51 8.51 46.96
C GLY A 574 5.65 9.30 47.60
N THR A 575 5.27 10.42 48.20
CA THR A 575 6.12 11.29 49.02
C THR A 575 5.47 11.51 50.38
N GLU A 576 6.22 12.05 51.35
CA GLU A 576 5.68 12.39 52.68
C GLU A 576 4.51 13.39 52.59
N THR A 577 4.54 14.28 51.59
CA THR A 577 3.57 15.36 51.40
C THR A 577 2.45 15.02 50.41
N GLU A 578 2.70 14.13 49.43
CA GLU A 578 1.78 13.80 48.36
C GLU A 578 1.86 12.31 48.01
N ALA A 579 0.80 11.56 48.35
CA ALA A 579 0.78 10.10 48.25
C ALA A 579 0.99 9.55 46.82
N GLY A 580 0.72 10.35 45.79
CA GLY A 580 0.96 10.01 44.38
C GLY A 580 2.13 10.77 43.73
N GLY A 581 2.83 11.63 44.48
CA GLY A 581 4.00 12.33 43.94
C GLY A 581 5.15 11.35 43.66
N LEU A 582 6.02 11.67 42.69
CA LEU A 582 7.28 10.94 42.55
C LEU A 582 8.32 11.56 43.47
N ARG A 583 9.16 10.74 44.10
CA ARG A 583 10.21 11.22 45.01
C ARG A 583 11.35 11.82 44.21
N THR A 584 11.73 13.04 44.53
CA THR A 584 12.88 13.74 43.96
C THR A 584 14.08 13.70 44.91
N SER A 585 15.29 13.73 44.36
CA SER A 585 16.52 13.73 45.19
C SER A 585 16.78 15.05 45.91
N SER A 586 16.26 16.17 45.39
CA SER A 586 16.37 17.49 46.01
C SER A 586 15.26 18.44 45.54
N LYS A 587 15.04 19.53 46.30
CA LYS A 587 14.12 20.62 45.90
C LYS A 587 14.52 21.28 44.59
N ALA A 588 15.82 21.32 44.27
CA ALA A 588 16.32 21.87 43.01
C ALA A 588 15.90 21.00 41.82
N ILE A 589 15.93 19.67 41.97
CA ILE A 589 15.42 18.73 40.95
C ILE A 589 13.90 18.85 40.83
N GLU A 590 13.18 18.96 41.94
CA GLU A 590 11.73 19.18 41.92
C GLU A 590 11.34 20.48 41.18
N ALA A 591 12.13 21.54 41.34
CA ALA A 591 11.94 22.79 40.61
C ALA A 591 12.33 22.70 39.12
N SER A 592 13.25 21.78 38.77
CA SER A 592 13.77 21.64 37.40
C SER A 592 12.95 20.68 36.54
N ILE A 593 12.40 19.62 37.12
CA ILE A 593 11.68 18.56 36.40
C ILE A 593 10.18 18.64 36.69
N PRO A 594 9.35 19.03 35.72
CA PRO A 594 7.92 19.19 35.94
C PRO A 594 7.21 17.82 35.95
N ILE A 595 7.00 17.24 37.14
CA ILE A 595 6.37 15.91 37.28
C ILE A 595 4.85 15.98 37.08
N GLY A 596 4.18 16.96 37.70
CA GLY A 596 2.72 17.11 37.64
C GLY A 596 1.96 15.83 38.07
N LYS A 597 1.08 15.34 37.19
CA LYS A 597 0.32 14.08 37.35
C LYS A 597 0.85 13.04 36.36
N PRO A 598 1.77 12.14 36.74
CA PRO A 598 2.53 11.35 35.78
C PRO A 598 1.78 10.08 35.33
N ARG A 599 0.54 10.23 34.84
CA ARG A 599 -0.29 9.11 34.39
C ARG A 599 -0.06 8.81 32.92
N ILE A 600 0.28 7.57 32.60
CA ILE A 600 0.64 7.15 31.24
C ILE A 600 -0.52 6.36 30.63
N TYR A 601 -1.46 7.08 30.01
CA TYR A 601 -2.58 6.48 29.29
C TYR A 601 -2.21 5.99 27.88
N TYR A 602 -1.18 6.58 27.29
CA TYR A 602 -0.64 6.24 25.97
C TYR A 602 0.83 5.90 26.17
N GLY A 603 1.24 4.75 25.67
CA GLY A 603 2.55 4.16 25.94
C GLY A 603 2.82 2.98 24.99
N GLU A 604 4.00 2.41 25.03
CA GLU A 604 4.42 1.30 24.19
C GLU A 604 3.66 0.00 24.49
N LEU A 605 3.29 -0.28 25.74
CA LEU A 605 2.58 -1.50 26.13
C LEU A 605 1.05 -1.38 26.06
N THR A 606 0.53 -0.20 25.70
CA THR A 606 -0.90 0.10 25.75
C THR A 606 -1.68 -0.46 24.55
N ASN A 607 -1.66 -1.79 24.40
CA ASN A 607 -2.28 -2.52 23.28
C ASN A 607 -3.80 -2.73 23.42
N THR A 608 -4.34 -2.48 24.61
CA THR A 608 -5.78 -2.60 24.91
C THR A 608 -6.45 -1.23 24.91
N TYR A 609 -7.72 -1.18 24.49
CA TYR A 609 -8.52 0.03 24.67
C TYR A 609 -8.91 0.21 26.15
N ALA A 610 -9.05 1.45 26.61
CA ALA A 610 -9.50 1.76 27.97
C ALA A 610 -10.81 2.56 27.95
N ILE A 611 -11.65 2.35 28.96
CA ILE A 611 -12.91 3.06 29.13
C ILE A 611 -12.83 3.83 30.45
N THR A 612 -12.93 5.14 30.36
CA THR A 612 -12.72 6.06 31.48
C THR A 612 -13.99 6.84 31.80
N ARG A 613 -13.99 7.54 32.95
CA ARG A 613 -15.18 8.26 33.47
C ARG A 613 -16.40 7.33 33.61
N THR A 614 -16.18 6.16 34.20
CA THR A 614 -17.23 5.17 34.52
C THR A 614 -17.62 5.26 36.00
N LYS A 615 -18.61 4.46 36.44
CA LYS A 615 -18.94 4.30 37.87
C LYS A 615 -17.85 3.56 38.65
N VAL A 616 -17.06 2.74 37.96
CA VAL A 616 -15.88 2.06 38.52
C VAL A 616 -14.71 3.03 38.40
N LYS A 617 -14.01 3.25 39.51
CA LYS A 617 -12.81 4.10 39.52
C LYS A 617 -11.62 3.32 38.98
N GLU A 618 -10.72 4.04 38.33
CA GLU A 618 -9.49 3.50 37.74
C GLU A 618 -8.46 3.30 38.87
N LEU A 619 -7.66 2.24 38.79
CA LEU A 619 -6.51 2.08 39.67
C LEU A 619 -5.48 3.15 39.31
N ASP A 620 -5.06 3.95 40.29
CA ASP A 620 -4.07 5.02 40.10
C ASP A 620 -2.67 4.51 40.44
N PHE A 621 -2.47 4.15 41.71
CA PHE A 621 -1.21 3.59 42.21
C PHE A 621 -1.43 2.76 43.49
N PRO A 622 -0.53 1.83 43.80
CA PRO A 622 -0.55 1.08 45.07
C PRO A 622 -0.18 2.00 46.24
N ARG A 623 -0.93 1.90 47.36
CA ARG A 623 -0.67 2.62 48.62
C ARG A 623 -0.53 1.62 49.76
N GLY A 624 0.64 1.00 49.88
CA GLY A 624 0.86 -0.11 50.81
C GLY A 624 0.03 -1.33 50.42
N GLU A 625 -0.79 -1.83 51.34
CA GLU A 625 -1.76 -2.92 51.10
C GLU A 625 -3.05 -2.41 50.43
N GLU A 626 -3.28 -1.10 50.41
CA GLU A 626 -4.43 -0.47 49.75
C GLU A 626 -4.08 0.03 48.34
N ASN A 627 -5.09 0.50 47.61
CA ASN A 627 -4.94 1.11 46.29
C ASN A 627 -5.55 2.51 46.28
N ALA A 628 -4.85 3.46 45.68
CA ALA A 628 -5.41 4.75 45.32
C ALA A 628 -6.18 4.63 44.00
N TYR A 629 -7.26 5.39 43.87
CA TYR A 629 -8.13 5.36 42.71
C TYR A 629 -8.32 6.73 42.10
N ASN A 630 -8.44 6.79 40.78
CA ASN A 630 -8.61 8.00 40.01
C ASN A 630 -9.89 7.96 39.14
N VAL A 631 -10.34 9.15 38.75
CA VAL A 631 -11.31 9.33 37.67
C VAL A 631 -10.62 10.18 36.60
N TYR A 632 -10.47 9.63 35.40
CA TYR A 632 -9.78 10.31 34.31
C TYR A 632 -10.24 11.77 34.09
N ASP A 633 -9.29 12.68 34.29
CA ASP A 633 -9.43 14.13 34.13
C ASP A 633 -8.93 14.61 32.76
N GLY A 634 -8.20 13.78 32.01
CA GLY A 634 -7.67 14.13 30.70
C GLY A 634 -8.71 14.47 29.63
N THR A 635 -8.23 15.17 28.60
CA THR A 635 -9.02 15.70 27.48
C THR A 635 -9.33 14.64 26.41
N GLY A 636 -8.42 13.69 26.23
CA GLY A 636 -8.50 12.64 25.23
C GLY A 636 -9.72 11.70 25.35
N GLY A 637 -9.97 10.95 24.29
CA GLY A 637 -10.99 9.92 24.22
C GLY A 637 -12.33 10.33 23.63
N VAL A 638 -13.02 9.34 23.07
CA VAL A 638 -14.31 9.51 22.41
C VAL A 638 -15.45 9.27 23.41
N LYS A 639 -16.40 10.21 23.52
CA LYS A 639 -17.58 10.03 24.38
C LYS A 639 -18.51 8.93 23.83
N ILE A 640 -18.80 7.91 24.65
CA ILE A 640 -19.66 6.75 24.31
C ILE A 640 -20.88 6.59 25.23
N GLY A 641 -21.21 7.60 26.03
CA GLY A 641 -22.28 7.50 27.03
C GLY A 641 -23.67 7.13 26.48
N ASN A 642 -23.96 7.43 25.21
CA ASN A 642 -25.21 7.09 24.52
C ASN A 642 -25.20 5.63 23.99
N TYR A 643 -26.28 4.88 24.23
CA TYR A 643 -26.49 3.51 23.73
C TYR A 643 -26.22 3.33 22.23
N ALA A 644 -26.62 4.28 21.38
CA ALA A 644 -26.36 4.17 19.94
C ALA A 644 -24.84 4.13 19.63
N ARG A 645 -24.04 4.92 20.35
CA ARG A 645 -22.57 4.88 20.22
C ARG A 645 -22.01 3.61 20.82
N ARG A 646 -22.52 3.14 21.95
CA ARG A 646 -22.12 1.84 22.54
C ARG A 646 -22.29 0.70 21.55
N LEU A 647 -23.40 0.66 20.81
CA LEU A 647 -23.66 -0.35 19.79
C LEU A 647 -22.64 -0.30 18.65
N ILE A 648 -22.30 0.91 18.18
CA ILE A 648 -21.27 1.11 17.15
C ILE A 648 -19.90 0.62 17.65
N PHE A 649 -19.46 1.05 18.84
CA PHE A 649 -18.16 0.66 19.40
C PHE A 649 -18.10 -0.82 19.76
N ALA A 650 -19.19 -1.41 20.25
CA ALA A 650 -19.31 -2.84 20.49
C ALA A 650 -19.10 -3.65 19.19
N GLN A 651 -19.71 -3.22 18.08
CA GLN A 651 -19.51 -3.85 16.78
C GLN A 651 -18.10 -3.64 16.21
N TYR A 652 -17.49 -2.47 16.43
CA TYR A 652 -16.13 -2.16 15.97
C TYR A 652 -15.08 -2.97 16.73
N LEU A 653 -15.15 -2.97 18.06
CA LEU A 653 -14.19 -3.67 18.94
C LEU A 653 -14.49 -5.16 19.10
N LYS A 654 -15.62 -5.65 18.55
CA LYS A 654 -16.13 -7.00 18.77
C LYS A 654 -16.34 -7.31 20.26
N ASP A 655 -16.85 -6.31 20.98
CA ASP A 655 -17.05 -6.36 22.42
C ASP A 655 -18.52 -6.14 22.79
N TRP A 656 -19.24 -7.24 23.01
CA TRP A 656 -20.66 -7.21 23.35
C TRP A 656 -20.91 -6.78 24.80
N GLN A 657 -19.94 -6.94 25.72
CA GLN A 657 -20.11 -6.63 27.14
C GLN A 657 -20.33 -5.12 27.37
N MET A 658 -19.75 -4.30 26.48
CA MET A 658 -19.95 -2.85 26.40
C MET A 658 -21.43 -2.43 26.30
N LEU A 659 -22.29 -3.27 25.72
CA LEU A 659 -23.72 -2.95 25.55
C LEU A 659 -24.52 -3.11 26.84
N PHE A 660 -24.16 -4.09 27.66
CA PHE A 660 -24.97 -4.54 28.79
C PHE A 660 -24.42 -4.10 30.15
N THR A 661 -23.21 -3.56 30.20
CA THR A 661 -22.62 -3.09 31.46
C THR A 661 -23.37 -1.90 32.06
N GLY A 662 -23.69 -2.01 33.36
CA GLY A 662 -24.30 -0.94 34.16
C GLY A 662 -23.31 0.14 34.64
N ASN A 663 -22.01 -0.03 34.34
CA ASN A 663 -20.94 0.83 34.84
C ASN A 663 -20.79 2.14 34.07
N PHE A 664 -21.35 2.25 32.87
CA PHE A 664 -21.17 3.44 32.05
C PHE A 664 -22.12 4.58 32.44
N THR A 665 -21.58 5.80 32.35
CA THR A 665 -22.27 7.05 32.59
C THR A 665 -22.45 7.82 31.28
N LYS A 666 -23.18 8.95 31.30
CA LYS A 666 -23.27 9.84 30.13
C LYS A 666 -21.92 10.48 29.76
N GLN A 667 -20.97 10.53 30.70
CA GLN A 667 -19.65 11.14 30.52
C GLN A 667 -18.56 10.14 30.10
N THR A 668 -18.88 8.84 30.06
CA THR A 668 -17.93 7.78 29.73
C THR A 668 -17.24 8.01 28.40
N LYS A 669 -15.91 7.90 28.41
CA LYS A 669 -15.04 8.02 27.24
C LYS A 669 -14.33 6.71 26.96
N ILE A 670 -14.00 6.49 25.70
CA ILE A 670 -13.15 5.38 25.26
C ILE A 670 -11.84 5.93 24.68
N LEU A 671 -10.73 5.37 25.15
CA LEU A 671 -9.38 5.64 24.67
C LEU A 671 -8.98 4.50 23.72
N LEU A 672 -8.80 4.84 22.44
CA LEU A 672 -8.49 3.90 21.37
C LEU A 672 -7.09 4.14 20.82
N LYS A 673 -6.51 3.08 20.21
CA LYS A 673 -5.19 3.10 19.55
C LYS A 673 -4.17 3.80 20.45
N ARG A 674 -3.97 3.18 21.63
CA ARG A 674 -3.20 3.77 22.71
C ARG A 674 -1.70 3.55 22.53
N ASN A 675 -1.33 2.37 22.01
CA ASN A 675 0.03 2.07 21.56
C ASN A 675 0.51 3.15 20.56
N ILE A 676 1.66 3.76 20.87
CA ILE A 676 2.19 4.94 20.18
C ILE A 676 2.44 4.64 18.71
N GLN A 677 3.15 3.56 18.39
CA GLN A 677 3.47 3.18 17.02
C GLN A 677 2.20 2.89 16.20
N LYS A 678 1.25 2.13 16.75
CA LYS A 678 -0.02 1.87 16.08
C LYS A 678 -0.83 3.14 15.85
N ARG A 679 -0.82 4.05 16.83
CA ARG A 679 -1.50 5.35 16.77
C ARG A 679 -0.99 6.20 15.62
N ILE A 680 0.31 6.46 15.57
CA ILE A 680 0.94 7.33 14.57
C ILE A 680 0.88 6.73 13.16
N ARG A 681 1.14 5.41 13.02
CA ARG A 681 1.02 4.72 11.73
C ARG A 681 -0.41 4.73 11.19
N THR A 682 -1.42 4.76 12.07
CA THR A 682 -2.80 4.94 11.62
C THR A 682 -3.07 6.36 11.13
N ILE A 683 -2.51 7.39 11.81
CA ILE A 683 -2.72 8.81 11.46
C ILE A 683 -2.04 9.14 10.13
N ALA A 684 -0.77 8.78 9.99
CA ALA A 684 0.05 9.10 8.83
C ALA A 684 0.81 7.85 8.34
N PRO A 685 0.12 6.88 7.71
CA PRO A 685 0.71 5.63 7.20
C PRO A 685 1.67 5.85 6.01
N PHE A 686 1.77 7.09 5.54
CA PHE A 686 2.70 7.48 4.51
C PHE A 686 4.06 7.85 5.08
N LEU A 687 4.27 8.03 6.39
CA LEU A 687 5.61 8.29 6.95
C LEU A 687 6.32 7.00 7.36
N ARG A 688 7.66 6.99 7.27
CA ARG A 688 8.52 5.94 7.84
C ARG A 688 8.94 6.36 9.24
N TYR A 689 8.35 5.73 10.23
CA TYR A 689 8.69 5.99 11.63
C TYR A 689 9.95 5.25 12.05
N ASP A 690 10.68 5.84 12.99
CA ASP A 690 11.70 5.12 13.74
C ASP A 690 11.07 4.01 14.59
N GLN A 691 11.90 3.10 15.10
CA GLN A 691 11.47 1.95 15.89
C GLN A 691 11.31 2.29 17.37
N ASP A 692 11.92 3.38 17.84
CA ASP A 692 12.08 3.66 19.27
C ASP A 692 11.43 5.00 19.66
N PRO A 693 10.17 5.01 20.15
CA PRO A 693 9.56 6.20 20.70
C PRO A 693 10.08 6.46 22.12
N TYR A 694 10.60 7.65 22.40
CA TYR A 694 11.19 7.96 23.71
C TYR A 694 10.36 8.98 24.51
N LEU A 695 10.43 8.87 25.84
CA LEU A 695 9.70 9.75 26.76
C LEU A 695 10.52 11.01 27.11
N VAL A 696 9.87 12.17 27.02
CA VAL A 696 10.41 13.48 27.41
C VAL A 696 9.52 14.16 28.44
N VAL A 697 10.12 14.78 29.45
CA VAL A 697 9.42 15.49 30.53
C VAL A 697 9.68 16.99 30.41
N ALA A 698 8.74 17.74 29.84
CA ALA A 698 8.96 19.16 29.56
C ALA A 698 7.76 20.00 29.99
N ASN A 699 8.02 21.23 30.44
CA ASN A 699 6.96 22.22 30.62
C ASN A 699 6.77 23.00 29.31
N THR A 700 5.70 22.69 28.57
CA THR A 700 5.36 23.39 27.32
C THR A 700 4.42 24.58 27.53
N GLN A 701 3.89 24.76 28.74
CA GLN A 701 2.91 25.81 29.09
C GLN A 701 3.38 26.52 30.38
N PRO A 702 4.44 27.34 30.30
CA PRO A 702 5.05 27.96 31.49
C PRO A 702 4.08 28.89 32.25
N ASP A 703 3.06 29.42 31.58
CA ASP A 703 2.08 30.34 32.15
C ASP A 703 1.01 29.65 33.01
N LYS A 704 0.95 28.30 33.01
CA LYS A 704 -0.03 27.52 33.78
C LYS A 704 0.62 26.79 34.95
N PRO A 705 -0.11 26.60 36.05
CA PRO A 705 0.42 25.86 37.19
C PRO A 705 0.77 24.42 36.80
N VAL A 706 1.97 23.98 37.19
CA VAL A 706 2.54 22.66 36.86
C VAL A 706 1.60 21.50 37.21
N LYS A 707 0.77 21.63 38.24
CA LYS A 707 -0.20 20.59 38.65
C LYS A 707 -1.40 20.42 37.70
N GLU A 708 -1.63 21.37 36.79
CA GLU A 708 -2.78 21.38 35.88
C GLU A 708 -2.42 21.07 34.41
N THR A 709 -1.14 20.86 34.11
CA THR A 709 -0.66 20.61 32.75
C THR A 709 0.01 19.26 32.63
N ASP A 710 -0.15 18.63 31.46
CA ASP A 710 0.57 17.42 31.09
C ASP A 710 2.02 17.78 30.73
N HIS A 711 2.98 17.07 31.31
CA HIS A 711 4.42 17.30 31.08
C HIS A 711 5.12 16.12 30.41
N LEU A 712 4.42 15.00 30.24
CA LEU A 712 4.96 13.79 29.62
C LEU A 712 4.62 13.78 28.13
N TYR A 713 5.65 13.74 27.29
CA TYR A 713 5.54 13.70 25.84
C TYR A 713 6.29 12.49 25.29
N TRP A 714 5.63 11.75 24.41
CA TRP A 714 6.30 10.75 23.58
C TRP A 714 6.77 11.42 22.29
N ILE A 715 8.06 11.29 21.99
CA ILE A 715 8.66 11.79 20.76
C ILE A 715 9.10 10.61 19.91
N ILE A 716 8.91 10.71 18.61
CA ILE A 716 9.35 9.71 17.65
C ILE A 716 9.69 10.39 16.33
N ASP A 717 10.81 9.99 15.74
CA ASP A 717 11.25 10.50 14.45
C ASP A 717 10.51 9.83 13.30
N ALA A 718 10.31 10.60 12.23
CA ALA A 718 9.63 10.13 11.04
C ALA A 718 10.24 10.72 9.77
N TYR A 719 10.38 9.88 8.75
CA TYR A 719 11.09 10.18 7.52
C TYR A 719 10.22 9.91 6.29
N THR A 720 10.44 10.68 5.23
CA THR A 720 9.97 10.34 3.87
C THR A 720 11.12 9.71 3.11
N THR A 721 10.88 8.60 2.41
CA THR A 721 11.94 7.91 1.65
C THR A 721 11.53 7.77 0.19
N SER A 722 12.51 7.67 -0.71
CA SER A 722 12.26 7.42 -2.13
C SER A 722 13.41 6.63 -2.73
N LYS A 723 13.08 5.64 -3.55
CA LYS A 723 14.05 4.89 -4.38
C LYS A 723 14.17 5.45 -5.80
N LEU A 724 13.50 6.57 -6.08
CA LEU A 724 13.34 7.16 -7.42
C LEU A 724 14.26 8.36 -7.64
N TYR A 725 15.36 8.43 -6.91
CA TYR A 725 16.40 9.42 -7.17
C TYR A 725 17.31 8.89 -8.30
N PRO A 726 17.35 9.53 -9.48
CA PRO A 726 18.09 9.00 -10.62
C PRO A 726 19.59 8.87 -10.30
N TYR A 727 20.24 7.81 -10.78
CA TYR A 727 21.67 7.50 -10.58
C TYR A 727 22.13 7.21 -9.14
N SER A 728 21.26 7.38 -8.14
CA SER A 728 21.59 7.09 -6.74
C SER A 728 21.31 5.63 -6.43
N GLU A 729 22.32 4.92 -5.97
CA GLU A 729 22.15 3.55 -5.49
C GLU A 729 21.20 3.54 -4.27
N PRO A 730 20.13 2.72 -4.29
CA PRO A 730 19.29 2.53 -3.12
C PRO A 730 20.06 1.66 -2.12
N GLY A 731 20.52 2.27 -1.03
CA GLY A 731 21.25 1.57 0.03
C GLY A 731 20.45 0.51 0.79
#